data_AF-A0A7D9DFU3-F1
#
_entry.id   AF-A0A7D9DFU3-F1
#
_cell.length_a   1.000
_cell.length_b   1.000
_cell.length_c   1.000
_cell.angle_alpha   90.00
_cell.angle_beta   90.00
_cell.angle_gamma   90.00
#
_symmetry.space_group_name_H-M   'P 1'
#
loop_
_entity.id
_entity.type
_entity.pdbx_description
1 polymer ?
#
loop_
_entity_poly.entity_id
_entity_poly.type
_entity_poly.pdbx_seq_one_letter_code
_entity_poly.pdbx_strand_id
1 'polypeptide(L)'
;MMFLAARFRTNRFHQSTRPTTDLELPIAEHKTSHVKSLVKKHTESTITHTQPIESVDPTHVVFPTYGTYEEMLEDDTHASNNRKFPEYSTSPYQGIRKPLATKVLKKSQNPKCRRRLLTSSDWADVVGHFGKYGSIKAWQCNTNNTITICTVSEDKTYKREEIQVSCDASPCKDKRISLGLFRDTTGEIKWQLVRDLNRLSTLLKNHIMSSKFAPGFALLKCEDGQGIQVLSFPKVLDRMEAVQKHEKRGRFNINIVLEDSLSRAHFYRTLLKTASTFRDIIYNQSIPSTLLEFEKVQSYAPGTYNTLQRLFTAQKYWKTKTNCYISVKNFLPNDTEHTCTFGLEEMFSRYKKAGYSTLLQEDHCWYDIGRSFLDPRRTSARVKNEKARLSRWKDYVAILEKSGSWKEFDDYGMSILSCDVYKSYKVANPFSSRTVPNICFAGRNHGSFFLEYVKKYTELNDMAAQPFLAYTHLLTSHDTNGRRIVNDDESLADLFHHAAHLRNTVTIFTSDHGARATDFAAYTTQGREEINQPLLFIIIPHEISEFLGPEVMNALVVNQNRLVGLEDLHHSLVSILDTDPNIWGTHTEDHPNNRVLHSDPNRHHRNPNVGVIPTRLRGLFKPVPLDRTCEQMTIRWDVLCLCEGVDTSVANDSEIVQWAAEFALGTLNNRIQEQYTTALRSKPGGALTSGFYGYGACQRYTRTGITRARRLIAGSDQKLIFSLLVKPFNTKTVEIFDFEVSFPMKENVNGITLNNLVRISQFNKYEKCTDEGVDPKLCACHADQRNNTLWRNEFYLKTASQENFKLKPRRQILDRPCLTIISRVRSLGAKADWRIAIKTYEAVNACPDAMYKLTIGFKTTQNTRISLKYPESVTLLPRTVTFLLTATKHKNLELFIPTFKFKKSRWRD
;
A
#
# COMPACT_ATOMS: atom_id res chain seq x y z
N MET A 1 -16.90 42.62 -40.51
CA MET A 1 -18.30 42.91 -40.91
C MET A 1 -19.14 43.17 -39.65
N MET A 2 -20.36 43.69 -39.80
CA MET A 2 -21.10 44.44 -38.77
C MET A 2 -22.31 43.71 -38.18
N PHE A 3 -22.65 44.05 -36.91
CA PHE A 3 -24.00 44.11 -36.29
C PHE A 3 -24.95 42.88 -36.33
N LEU A 4 -26.05 42.73 -35.57
CA LEU A 4 -26.58 43.30 -34.30
C LEU A 4 -26.87 42.09 -33.35
N ALA A 5 -26.96 42.12 -32.01
CA ALA A 5 -27.26 43.10 -30.97
C ALA A 5 -28.78 43.31 -30.63
N ALA A 6 -29.25 42.71 -29.52
CA ALA A 6 -30.54 43.02 -28.87
C ALA A 6 -30.46 42.85 -27.33
N ARG A 7 -31.24 43.64 -26.58
CA ARG A 7 -31.36 43.66 -25.10
C ARG A 7 -32.77 44.10 -24.69
N PHE A 8 -33.37 43.49 -23.65
CA PHE A 8 -34.20 44.17 -22.63
C PHE A 8 -34.04 43.40 -21.30
N ARG A 9 -33.83 43.95 -20.08
CA ARG A 9 -34.28 45.14 -19.30
C ARG A 9 -35.49 44.90 -18.36
N THR A 10 -35.16 44.39 -17.16
CA THR A 10 -35.61 44.81 -15.81
C THR A 10 -36.83 45.75 -15.64
N ASN A 11 -37.70 45.43 -14.66
CA ASN A 11 -37.98 46.34 -13.52
C ASN A 11 -38.63 45.63 -12.30
N ARG A 12 -38.81 46.37 -11.18
CA ARG A 12 -39.41 45.95 -9.90
C ARG A 12 -40.74 46.70 -9.65
N PHE A 13 -41.62 46.23 -8.76
CA PHE A 13 -41.93 46.88 -7.46
C PHE A 13 -42.95 46.10 -6.57
N HIS A 14 -43.27 46.68 -5.40
CA HIS A 14 -44.18 46.26 -4.31
C HIS A 14 -45.69 46.38 -4.67
N GLN A 15 -46.72 46.03 -3.87
CA GLN A 15 -46.89 45.43 -2.52
C GLN A 15 -48.34 44.86 -2.32
N SER A 16 -48.53 44.02 -1.30
CA SER A 16 -49.72 43.92 -0.40
C SER A 16 -51.17 43.87 -0.94
N THR A 17 -51.90 42.78 -0.60
CA THR A 17 -53.20 42.84 0.10
C THR A 17 -53.54 41.51 0.82
N ARG A 18 -54.63 41.49 1.64
CA ARG A 18 -55.04 40.38 2.53
C ARG A 18 -55.92 39.32 1.80
N PRO A 19 -56.30 38.20 2.48
CA PRO A 19 -57.50 38.25 3.35
C PRO A 19 -57.31 37.70 4.78
N THR A 20 -58.18 38.14 5.69
CA THR A 20 -58.57 37.46 6.96
C THR A 20 -59.75 36.53 6.67
N THR A 21 -60.11 35.50 7.42
CA THR A 21 -60.29 35.30 8.89
C THR A 21 -60.14 33.78 9.26
N ASP A 22 -60.28 33.23 10.49
CA ASP A 22 -60.60 33.73 11.85
C ASP A 22 -60.03 32.80 12.99
N LEU A 23 -60.63 32.87 14.21
CA LEU A 23 -60.68 31.94 15.37
C LEU A 23 -60.08 30.51 15.21
N GLU A 24 -59.39 29.87 16.17
CA GLU A 24 -58.90 30.16 17.55
C GLU A 24 -57.84 29.06 17.89
N LEU A 25 -56.81 29.12 18.77
CA LEU A 25 -56.41 29.91 19.96
C LEU A 25 -57.07 29.51 21.30
N PRO A 26 -56.37 29.56 22.47
CA PRO A 26 -54.93 29.35 22.77
C PRO A 26 -54.72 28.30 23.93
N ILE A 27 -53.53 27.91 24.41
CA ILE A 27 -52.65 28.48 25.50
C ILE A 27 -51.70 27.31 25.90
N ALA A 28 -50.43 27.42 26.32
CA ALA A 28 -49.35 28.41 26.17
C ALA A 28 -47.98 27.77 26.59
N GLU A 29 -46.89 28.55 26.61
CA GLU A 29 -45.51 28.14 26.96
C GLU A 29 -45.33 27.63 28.42
N HIS A 30 -44.17 27.02 28.73
CA HIS A 30 -43.30 27.59 29.78
C HIS A 30 -41.82 27.14 29.71
N LYS A 31 -40.96 27.84 30.46
CA LYS A 31 -39.48 27.77 30.44
C LYS A 31 -38.88 27.02 31.64
N THR A 32 -37.69 26.45 31.44
CA THR A 32 -36.55 26.28 32.39
C THR A 32 -36.79 26.14 33.90
N SER A 33 -36.21 25.11 34.54
CA SER A 33 -35.12 25.26 35.54
C SER A 33 -34.70 23.93 36.22
N HIS A 34 -34.07 23.99 37.40
CA HIS A 34 -33.05 23.05 37.91
C HIS A 34 -33.51 22.16 39.10
N VAL A 35 -33.05 20.90 39.09
CA VAL A 35 -32.36 20.18 40.22
C VAL A 35 -33.19 19.54 41.37
N LYS A 36 -32.66 18.38 41.84
CA LYS A 36 -33.09 17.48 42.96
C LYS A 36 -34.25 16.51 42.64
N SER A 37 -34.45 15.39 43.36
CA SER A 37 -33.57 14.32 43.93
C SER A 37 -34.46 13.32 44.71
N LEU A 38 -33.97 12.11 45.02
CA LEU A 38 -34.63 11.05 45.82
C LEU A 38 -35.73 10.28 45.03
N VAL A 39 -35.87 8.94 44.98
CA VAL A 39 -35.45 7.77 45.79
C VAL A 39 -36.49 7.29 46.84
N LYS A 40 -37.40 6.39 46.43
CA LYS A 40 -37.63 5.04 47.03
C LYS A 40 -38.83 4.29 46.39
N LYS A 41 -38.70 2.94 46.30
CA LYS A 41 -39.68 1.85 46.54
C LYS A 41 -41.14 1.94 46.00
N HIS A 42 -41.88 0.86 45.70
CA HIS A 42 -41.66 -0.56 45.33
C HIS A 42 -43.08 -1.21 45.32
N THR A 43 -43.53 -1.82 44.22
CA THR A 43 -44.52 -2.93 44.08
C THR A 43 -44.97 -2.94 42.61
N GLU A 44 -44.56 -3.89 41.77
CA GLU A 44 -45.17 -5.23 41.62
C GLU A 44 -46.57 -5.22 40.98
N SER A 45 -46.60 -5.46 39.66
CA SER A 45 -47.67 -6.19 38.99
C SER A 45 -47.07 -7.00 37.83
N THR A 46 -47.46 -8.27 37.71
CA THR A 46 -46.81 -9.24 36.81
C THR A 46 -47.63 -9.43 35.53
N ILE A 47 -47.04 -9.14 34.38
CA ILE A 47 -47.51 -9.63 33.08
C ILE A 47 -46.30 -10.18 32.29
N THR A 48 -46.44 -11.40 31.77
CA THR A 48 -45.40 -12.13 31.02
C THR A 48 -45.66 -12.07 29.51
N HIS A 49 -44.59 -12.33 28.74
CA HIS A 49 -44.52 -12.29 27.27
C HIS A 49 -44.62 -10.86 26.67
N THR A 50 -43.78 -10.45 25.71
CA THR A 50 -42.69 -11.14 24.98
C THR A 50 -41.51 -10.18 24.83
N GLN A 51 -40.27 -10.66 24.89
CA GLN A 51 -39.10 -9.80 24.69
C GLN A 51 -38.95 -9.35 23.22
N PRO A 52 -38.82 -8.04 22.95
CA PRO A 52 -38.12 -7.57 21.77
C PRO A 52 -36.62 -7.88 21.94
N ILE A 53 -35.97 -8.26 20.84
CA ILE A 53 -34.53 -8.57 20.83
C ILE A 53 -33.72 -7.31 21.22
N GLU A 54 -32.84 -7.41 22.22
CA GLU A 54 -31.88 -6.35 22.52
C GLU A 54 -30.97 -6.13 21.30
N SER A 55 -30.96 -4.91 20.77
CA SER A 55 -30.04 -4.51 19.72
C SER A 55 -28.62 -4.43 20.27
N VAL A 56 -27.85 -5.52 20.11
CA VAL A 56 -26.47 -5.62 20.61
C VAL A 56 -25.61 -4.50 20.02
N ASP A 57 -25.09 -3.65 20.90
CA ASP A 57 -24.08 -2.64 20.53
C ASP A 57 -22.80 -3.36 20.03
N PRO A 58 -22.34 -3.11 18.79
CA PRO A 58 -21.21 -3.83 18.21
C PRO A 58 -19.86 -3.50 18.87
N THR A 59 -19.77 -2.56 19.82
CA THR A 59 -18.51 -2.15 20.46
C THR A 59 -17.91 -3.16 21.44
N HIS A 60 -18.66 -4.19 21.87
CA HIS A 60 -18.21 -5.12 22.94
C HIS A 60 -18.23 -6.62 22.58
N VAL A 61 -18.08 -6.95 21.29
CA VAL A 61 -17.88 -8.34 20.83
C VAL A 61 -16.40 -8.73 20.99
N VAL A 62 -16.11 -9.82 21.72
CA VAL A 62 -14.74 -10.28 22.02
C VAL A 62 -14.38 -11.51 21.18
N PHE A 63 -13.24 -11.48 20.49
CA PHE A 63 -12.72 -12.62 19.70
C PHE A 63 -12.11 -13.70 20.62
N PRO A 64 -12.11 -14.98 20.24
CA PRO A 64 -11.41 -16.02 21.00
C PRO A 64 -9.90 -15.80 21.04
N THR A 65 -9.30 -15.93 22.23
CA THR A 65 -7.84 -15.88 22.42
C THR A 65 -7.39 -17.11 23.21
N TYR A 66 -6.82 -18.08 22.52
CA TYR A 66 -6.35 -19.34 23.11
C TYR A 66 -4.93 -19.22 23.67
N GLY A 67 -4.62 -19.96 24.74
CA GLY A 67 -3.30 -20.03 25.36
C GLY A 67 -2.43 -21.17 24.83
N THR A 68 -3.03 -22.17 24.18
CA THR A 68 -2.32 -23.26 23.49
C THR A 68 -2.97 -23.60 22.14
N TYR A 69 -2.31 -24.46 21.36
CA TYR A 69 -2.86 -24.98 20.09
C TYR A 69 -4.04 -25.94 20.33
N GLU A 70 -3.94 -26.74 21.39
CA GLU A 70 -4.92 -27.74 21.80
C GLU A 70 -6.22 -27.06 22.27
N GLU A 71 -6.14 -25.97 23.05
CA GLU A 71 -7.31 -25.13 23.41
C GLU A 71 -8.02 -24.55 22.18
N MET A 72 -7.28 -24.26 21.09
CA MET A 72 -7.85 -23.74 19.84
C MET A 72 -8.54 -24.84 19.03
N LEU A 73 -7.86 -25.97 18.81
CA LEU A 73 -8.46 -27.14 18.15
C LEU A 73 -9.71 -27.62 18.89
N GLU A 74 -9.72 -27.57 20.22
CA GLU A 74 -10.88 -27.98 21.02
C GLU A 74 -12.12 -27.09 20.76
N ASP A 75 -11.99 -25.77 20.77
CA ASP A 75 -13.13 -24.85 20.48
C ASP A 75 -13.53 -24.86 18.99
N ASP A 76 -12.59 -25.13 18.08
CA ASP A 76 -12.86 -25.26 16.65
C ASP A 76 -13.57 -26.59 16.32
N THR A 77 -13.21 -27.69 16.98
CA THR A 77 -13.79 -29.04 16.72
C THR A 77 -15.04 -29.38 17.52
N HIS A 78 -15.28 -28.80 18.71
CA HIS A 78 -16.46 -29.15 19.51
C HIS A 78 -17.78 -28.78 18.83
N ALA A 79 -18.65 -29.79 18.63
CA ALA A 79 -20.02 -29.61 18.12
C ALA A 79 -20.91 -28.71 19.01
N SER A 80 -20.49 -28.41 20.24
CA SER A 80 -21.15 -27.47 21.14
C SER A 80 -20.93 -25.99 20.78
N ASN A 81 -20.11 -25.66 19.77
CA ASN A 81 -19.88 -24.29 19.29
C ASN A 81 -21.08 -23.75 18.46
N ASN A 82 -22.26 -23.79 19.08
CA ASN A 82 -23.56 -23.27 18.62
C ASN A 82 -23.60 -21.73 18.48
N ARG A 83 -22.46 -21.05 18.68
CA ARG A 83 -22.32 -19.61 18.46
C ARG A 83 -22.50 -19.35 16.96
N LYS A 84 -23.47 -18.52 16.58
CA LYS A 84 -23.56 -18.00 15.22
C LYS A 84 -22.47 -16.93 15.00
N PHE A 85 -22.03 -16.75 13.76
CA PHE A 85 -21.38 -15.49 13.39
C PHE A 85 -22.38 -14.34 13.59
N PRO A 86 -21.94 -13.14 14.01
CA PRO A 86 -22.80 -11.98 14.11
C PRO A 86 -23.52 -11.72 12.79
N GLU A 87 -24.83 -11.49 12.85
CA GLU A 87 -25.63 -11.17 11.67
C GLU A 87 -25.16 -9.86 11.02
N TYR A 88 -25.42 -9.71 9.72
CA TYR A 88 -24.84 -8.66 8.90
C TYR A 88 -25.41 -7.27 9.22
N SER A 89 -24.84 -6.64 10.24
CA SER A 89 -25.02 -5.22 10.57
C SER A 89 -24.45 -4.31 9.46
N THR A 90 -24.52 -3.00 9.66
CA THR A 90 -23.79 -2.03 8.81
C THR A 90 -22.27 -2.21 8.84
N SER A 91 -21.73 -2.86 9.88
CA SER A 91 -20.35 -3.34 9.97
C SER A 91 -20.24 -4.83 9.61
N PRO A 92 -19.33 -5.24 8.71
CA PRO A 92 -18.99 -6.64 8.51
C PRO A 92 -18.31 -7.25 9.74
N TYR A 93 -18.55 -8.54 9.99
CA TYR A 93 -17.78 -9.29 10.99
C TYR A 93 -16.37 -9.61 10.48
N GLN A 94 -15.37 -8.90 11.02
CA GLN A 94 -13.96 -9.03 10.65
C GLN A 94 -13.23 -10.13 11.44
N GLY A 95 -13.61 -11.39 11.24
CA GLY A 95 -12.92 -12.55 11.81
C GLY A 95 -13.31 -13.90 11.19
N ILE A 96 -12.40 -14.87 11.27
CA ILE A 96 -12.62 -16.27 10.86
C ILE A 96 -13.31 -17.10 11.96
N ARG A 97 -12.99 -16.88 13.23
CA ARG A 97 -13.59 -17.63 14.35
C ARG A 97 -14.85 -16.95 14.89
N LYS A 98 -15.75 -17.72 15.51
CA LYS A 98 -16.98 -17.23 16.17
C LYS A 98 -16.61 -16.46 17.45
N PRO A 99 -17.26 -15.33 17.78
CA PRO A 99 -16.92 -14.55 18.97
C PRO A 99 -17.31 -15.23 20.28
N LEU A 100 -16.65 -14.84 21.38
CA LEU A 100 -16.97 -15.30 22.74
C LEU A 100 -18.11 -14.48 23.36
N ALA A 101 -18.96 -15.16 24.15
CA ALA A 101 -19.88 -14.50 25.05
C ALA A 101 -19.13 -13.90 26.26
N THR A 102 -19.47 -12.68 26.66
CA THR A 102 -18.69 -11.78 27.53
C THR A 102 -18.43 -12.26 28.97
N LYS A 103 -18.92 -13.45 29.36
CA LYS A 103 -18.82 -13.99 30.72
C LYS A 103 -17.55 -14.79 31.01
N VAL A 104 -16.78 -15.22 30.00
CA VAL A 104 -15.59 -16.09 30.22
C VAL A 104 -14.34 -15.50 29.57
N LEU A 105 -13.81 -14.43 30.18
CA LEU A 105 -12.41 -14.06 30.04
C LEU A 105 -11.63 -14.55 31.27
N LYS A 106 -10.87 -15.65 31.11
CA LYS A 106 -9.63 -15.81 31.91
C LYS A 106 -8.84 -14.51 31.73
N LYS A 107 -8.19 -13.98 32.79
CA LYS A 107 -7.35 -12.76 32.69
C LYS A 107 -6.12 -13.02 31.80
N SER A 108 -6.27 -12.97 30.49
CA SER A 108 -5.14 -12.90 29.57
C SER A 108 -4.37 -11.61 29.82
N GLN A 109 -3.04 -11.67 29.70
CA GLN A 109 -2.22 -10.48 29.82
C GLN A 109 -2.57 -9.52 28.68
N ASN A 110 -3.03 -8.31 29.03
CA ASN A 110 -3.40 -7.31 28.03
C ASN A 110 -2.18 -6.97 27.15
N PRO A 111 -2.20 -7.25 25.83
CA PRO A 111 -1.09 -6.89 24.95
C PRO A 111 -0.92 -5.37 24.92
N LYS A 112 0.32 -4.88 24.94
CA LYS A 112 0.61 -3.43 24.77
C LYS A 112 0.05 -2.93 23.43
N CYS A 113 0.08 -3.78 22.39
CA CYS A 113 -0.55 -3.48 21.11
C CYS A 113 -2.04 -3.88 21.08
N ARG A 114 -2.91 -2.87 21.13
CA ARG A 114 -4.35 -2.94 20.83
C ARG A 114 -4.63 -2.25 19.50
N ARG A 115 -5.60 -2.73 18.72
CA ARG A 115 -6.06 -2.02 17.49
C ARG A 115 -7.03 -0.91 17.87
N ARG A 116 -6.98 0.22 17.15
CA ARG A 116 -8.01 1.28 17.26
C ARG A 116 -9.39 0.70 16.91
N LEU A 117 -10.41 1.07 17.68
CA LEU A 117 -11.80 0.77 17.36
C LEU A 117 -12.34 1.74 16.28
N LEU A 118 -13.10 1.22 15.32
CA LEU A 118 -13.75 2.05 14.29
C LEU A 118 -14.90 2.84 14.89
N THR A 119 -14.92 4.15 14.64
CA THR A 119 -16.03 5.03 15.06
C THR A 119 -17.18 4.99 14.07
N SER A 120 -18.36 5.50 14.46
CA SER A 120 -19.49 5.70 13.56
C SER A 120 -19.14 6.56 12.32
N SER A 121 -18.14 7.45 12.43
CA SER A 121 -17.64 8.24 11.30
C SER A 121 -16.77 7.41 10.35
N ASP A 122 -15.94 6.50 10.88
CA ASP A 122 -15.15 5.57 10.06
C ASP A 122 -16.08 4.62 9.28
N TRP A 123 -17.17 4.16 9.90
CA TRP A 123 -18.19 3.35 9.22
C TRP A 123 -18.97 4.14 8.17
N ALA A 124 -19.30 5.41 8.43
CA ALA A 124 -19.92 6.28 7.43
C ALA A 124 -19.00 6.51 6.22
N ASP A 125 -17.69 6.73 6.45
CA ASP A 125 -16.67 6.83 5.41
C ASP A 125 -16.55 5.52 4.59
N VAL A 126 -16.54 4.36 5.24
CA VAL A 126 -16.53 3.04 4.58
C VAL A 126 -17.77 2.85 3.70
N VAL A 127 -18.97 3.07 4.25
CA VAL A 127 -20.23 2.88 3.52
C VAL A 127 -20.38 3.90 2.38
N GLY A 128 -19.92 5.14 2.58
CA GLY A 128 -19.93 6.19 1.57
C GLY A 128 -19.02 5.91 0.38
N HIS A 129 -17.86 5.28 0.59
CA HIS A 129 -16.93 4.95 -0.50
C HIS A 129 -17.23 3.59 -1.16
N PHE A 130 -17.50 2.55 -0.37
CA PHE A 130 -17.64 1.17 -0.86
C PHE A 130 -19.10 0.79 -1.19
N GLY A 131 -20.07 1.41 -0.53
CA GLY A 131 -21.47 0.97 -0.51
C GLY A 131 -21.79 0.16 0.75
N LYS A 132 -22.99 -0.43 0.81
CA LYS A 132 -23.36 -1.35 1.90
C LYS A 132 -22.53 -2.62 1.83
N TYR A 133 -22.34 -3.31 2.95
CA TYR A 133 -21.73 -4.63 2.97
C TYR A 133 -22.42 -5.58 1.97
N GLY A 134 -21.64 -6.37 1.24
CA GLY A 134 -22.14 -7.28 0.20
C GLY A 134 -22.67 -6.60 -1.08
N SER A 135 -22.68 -5.26 -1.20
CA SER A 135 -23.15 -4.56 -2.41
C SER A 135 -22.11 -4.48 -3.53
N ILE A 136 -20.84 -4.80 -3.26
CA ILE A 136 -19.81 -4.95 -4.27
C ILE A 136 -20.01 -6.32 -4.96
N LYS A 137 -19.94 -6.37 -6.29
CA LYS A 137 -20.12 -7.59 -7.10
C LYS A 137 -18.96 -7.77 -8.08
N ALA A 138 -18.60 -9.03 -8.34
CA ALA A 138 -17.69 -9.43 -9.41
C ALA A 138 -18.18 -8.90 -10.76
N TRP A 139 -17.24 -8.40 -11.57
CA TRP A 139 -17.51 -8.01 -12.94
C TRP A 139 -17.60 -9.25 -13.83
N GLN A 140 -18.62 -9.28 -14.68
CA GLN A 140 -18.80 -10.34 -15.67
C GLN A 140 -18.02 -10.02 -16.94
N CYS A 141 -17.03 -10.86 -17.25
CA CYS A 141 -16.33 -10.81 -18.53
C CYS A 141 -17.20 -11.38 -19.66
N ASN A 142 -16.97 -10.92 -20.90
CA ASN A 142 -17.75 -11.36 -22.05
C ASN A 142 -17.42 -12.81 -22.42
N THR A 143 -18.32 -13.74 -22.07
CA THR A 143 -18.17 -15.19 -22.29
C THR A 143 -18.26 -15.61 -23.75
N ASN A 144 -18.72 -14.75 -24.67
CA ASN A 144 -18.67 -15.02 -26.12
C ASN A 144 -17.23 -15.15 -26.65
N ASN A 145 -16.23 -14.71 -25.87
CA ASN A 145 -14.81 -14.89 -26.17
C ASN A 145 -14.18 -16.12 -25.50
N THR A 146 -14.93 -16.84 -24.65
CA THR A 146 -14.48 -18.11 -24.04
C THR A 146 -14.58 -19.22 -25.07
N ILE A 147 -13.52 -20.01 -25.23
CA ILE A 147 -13.52 -21.21 -26.06
C ILE A 147 -12.63 -22.27 -25.41
N THR A 148 -13.04 -23.53 -25.50
CA THR A 148 -12.22 -24.68 -25.12
C THR A 148 -11.94 -25.48 -26.37
N ILE A 149 -10.71 -25.41 -26.87
CA ILE A 149 -10.25 -26.08 -28.09
C ILE A 149 -9.47 -27.35 -27.72
N CYS A 150 -8.66 -27.30 -26.66
CA CYS A 150 -7.89 -28.45 -26.18
C CYS A 150 -7.91 -28.58 -24.65
N THR A 151 -7.65 -29.78 -24.15
CA THR A 151 -7.41 -30.09 -22.74
C THR A 151 -6.11 -30.87 -22.59
N VAL A 152 -5.44 -30.77 -21.45
CA VAL A 152 -4.25 -31.58 -21.12
C VAL A 152 -4.70 -32.91 -20.52
N SER A 153 -3.99 -34.00 -20.80
CA SER A 153 -4.22 -35.28 -20.09
C SER A 153 -3.76 -35.16 -18.64
N GLU A 154 -4.70 -35.30 -17.70
CA GLU A 154 -4.44 -35.22 -16.26
C GLU A 154 -4.28 -36.62 -15.61
N ASP A 155 -3.84 -37.60 -16.39
CA ASP A 155 -3.63 -38.97 -15.91
C ASP A 155 -2.51 -39.05 -14.86
N LYS A 156 -2.46 -40.18 -14.13
CA LYS A 156 -1.48 -40.40 -13.05
C LYS A 156 -0.03 -40.48 -13.54
N THR A 157 0.23 -40.50 -14.85
CA THR A 157 1.55 -40.49 -15.48
C THR A 157 1.93 -39.15 -16.12
N TYR A 158 1.08 -38.11 -16.04
CA TYR A 158 1.36 -36.78 -16.56
C TYR A 158 2.73 -36.23 -16.10
N LYS A 159 3.55 -35.84 -17.08
CA LYS A 159 4.76 -35.02 -16.92
C LYS A 159 4.68 -33.88 -17.93
N ARG A 160 5.20 -32.70 -17.58
CA ARG A 160 5.17 -31.52 -18.46
C ARG A 160 6.06 -31.70 -19.70
N GLU A 161 7.13 -32.46 -19.54
CA GLU A 161 8.10 -32.88 -20.54
C GLU A 161 7.53 -33.94 -21.49
N GLU A 162 6.40 -34.56 -21.15
CA GLU A 162 5.67 -35.58 -21.92
C GLU A 162 4.21 -35.15 -22.18
N ILE A 163 3.95 -33.83 -22.19
CA ILE A 163 2.61 -33.25 -22.32
C ILE A 163 1.80 -33.87 -23.48
N GLN A 164 0.63 -34.40 -23.13
CA GLN A 164 -0.38 -34.88 -24.06
C GLN A 164 -1.58 -33.95 -24.01
N VAL A 165 -2.12 -33.58 -25.18
CA VAL A 165 -3.34 -32.79 -25.28
C VAL A 165 -4.38 -33.49 -26.16
N SER A 166 -5.63 -33.47 -25.72
CA SER A 166 -6.79 -33.82 -26.53
C SER A 166 -7.41 -32.53 -27.07
N CYS A 167 -7.89 -32.54 -28.31
CA CYS A 167 -8.41 -31.33 -28.97
C CYS A 167 -9.66 -31.61 -29.80
N ASP A 168 -10.60 -30.67 -29.75
CA ASP A 168 -11.79 -30.62 -30.60
C ASP A 168 -11.79 -29.32 -31.41
N ALA A 169 -12.01 -29.43 -32.72
CA ALA A 169 -12.11 -28.30 -33.64
C ALA A 169 -13.55 -27.79 -33.82
N SER A 170 -14.56 -28.53 -33.37
CA SER A 170 -15.98 -28.20 -33.51
C SER A 170 -16.34 -26.78 -32.98
N PRO A 171 -15.76 -26.29 -31.86
CA PRO A 171 -15.98 -24.92 -31.40
C PRO A 171 -15.53 -23.83 -32.40
N CYS A 172 -14.59 -24.14 -33.29
CA CYS A 172 -14.14 -23.26 -34.37
C CYS A 172 -14.95 -23.38 -35.68
N LYS A 173 -15.96 -24.24 -35.75
CA LYS A 173 -16.84 -24.43 -36.92
C LYS A 173 -16.02 -24.74 -38.19
N ASP A 174 -15.23 -25.81 -38.10
CA ASP A 174 -14.33 -26.33 -39.14
C ASP A 174 -13.20 -25.38 -39.61
N LYS A 175 -13.09 -24.19 -39.01
CA LYS A 175 -11.95 -23.28 -39.21
C LYS A 175 -10.71 -23.83 -38.51
N ARG A 176 -9.55 -23.56 -39.08
CA ARG A 176 -8.27 -23.99 -38.50
C ARG A 176 -8.01 -23.27 -37.18
N ILE A 177 -7.12 -23.86 -36.38
CA ILE A 177 -6.73 -23.34 -35.08
C ILE A 177 -5.36 -22.64 -35.19
N SER A 178 -5.24 -21.48 -34.56
CA SER A 178 -3.97 -20.76 -34.40
C SER A 178 -3.42 -20.96 -33.00
N LEU A 179 -2.15 -21.36 -32.93
CA LEU A 179 -1.39 -21.55 -31.71
C LEU A 179 -0.49 -20.34 -31.45
N GLY A 180 -0.63 -19.71 -30.29
CA GLY A 180 0.24 -18.66 -29.78
C GLY A 180 1.27 -19.26 -28.83
N LEU A 181 2.54 -19.26 -29.23
CA LEU A 181 3.67 -19.67 -28.39
C LEU A 181 4.51 -18.45 -28.01
N PHE A 182 5.12 -18.49 -26.83
CA PHE A 182 6.05 -17.46 -26.41
C PHE A 182 7.36 -17.53 -27.23
N ARG A 183 8.09 -16.41 -27.34
CA ARG A 183 9.45 -16.38 -27.89
C ARG A 183 10.43 -15.61 -27.02
N ASP A 184 11.31 -16.36 -26.37
CA ASP A 184 12.49 -15.94 -25.59
C ASP A 184 13.38 -14.90 -26.28
N THR A 185 13.47 -14.90 -27.61
CA THR A 185 14.28 -13.94 -28.36
C THR A 185 13.63 -12.57 -28.54
N THR A 186 12.31 -12.48 -28.35
CA THR A 186 11.52 -11.27 -28.61
C THR A 186 10.65 -10.79 -27.45
N GLY A 187 10.38 -11.61 -26.43
CA GLY A 187 9.50 -11.24 -25.32
C GLY A 187 8.05 -11.06 -25.77
N GLU A 188 7.52 -11.97 -26.57
CA GLU A 188 6.23 -11.79 -27.23
C GLU A 188 5.61 -13.13 -27.62
N ILE A 189 4.28 -13.22 -27.57
CA ILE A 189 3.57 -14.37 -28.12
C ILE A 189 3.53 -14.24 -29.65
N LYS A 190 4.04 -15.25 -30.37
CA LYS A 190 3.94 -15.36 -31.83
C LYS A 190 2.92 -16.43 -32.19
N TRP A 191 1.99 -16.06 -33.06
CA TRP A 191 0.92 -16.92 -33.55
C TRP A 191 1.34 -17.67 -34.82
N GLN A 192 0.98 -18.95 -34.90
CA GLN A 192 1.17 -19.80 -36.08
C GLN A 192 -0.05 -20.69 -36.31
N LEU A 193 -0.36 -20.99 -37.57
CA LEU A 193 -1.50 -21.81 -37.95
C LEU A 193 -1.19 -23.30 -37.75
N VAL A 194 -1.99 -24.00 -36.95
CA VAL A 194 -1.88 -25.44 -36.74
C VAL A 194 -2.54 -26.16 -37.92
N ARG A 195 -1.73 -26.84 -38.73
CA ARG A 195 -2.21 -27.59 -39.91
C ARG A 195 -2.73 -29.00 -39.56
N ASP A 196 -2.33 -29.52 -38.41
CA ASP A 196 -2.63 -30.87 -37.93
C ASP A 196 -2.60 -30.83 -36.39
N LEU A 197 -3.72 -31.16 -35.75
CA LEU A 197 -3.89 -31.09 -34.30
C LEU A 197 -3.16 -32.22 -33.57
N ASN A 198 -2.94 -33.37 -34.22
CA ASN A 198 -2.21 -34.49 -33.63
C ASN A 198 -0.76 -34.12 -33.28
N ARG A 199 -0.22 -33.09 -33.94
CA ARG A 199 1.11 -32.53 -33.68
C ARG A 199 1.15 -31.52 -32.54
N LEU A 200 0.02 -31.14 -31.94
CA LEU A 200 0.00 -30.08 -30.92
C LEU A 200 0.78 -30.48 -29.68
N SER A 201 0.61 -31.71 -29.17
CA SER A 201 1.40 -32.27 -28.06
C SER A 201 2.91 -32.11 -28.33
N THR A 202 3.38 -32.49 -29.52
CA THR A 202 4.79 -32.38 -29.94
C THR A 202 5.25 -30.93 -30.08
N LEU A 203 4.40 -30.03 -30.57
CA LEU A 203 4.72 -28.59 -30.68
C LEU A 203 4.84 -27.94 -29.30
N LEU A 204 3.96 -28.28 -28.36
CA LEU A 204 3.99 -27.81 -26.98
C LEU A 204 5.21 -28.37 -26.24
N LYS A 205 5.46 -29.68 -26.30
CA LYS A 205 6.66 -30.34 -25.76
C LYS A 205 7.95 -29.67 -26.25
N ASN A 206 8.07 -29.47 -27.58
CA ASN A 206 9.25 -28.82 -28.15
C ASN A 206 9.40 -27.35 -27.71
N HIS A 207 8.30 -26.63 -27.47
CA HIS A 207 8.36 -25.26 -26.93
C HIS A 207 8.80 -25.22 -25.47
N ILE A 208 8.21 -26.07 -24.62
CA ILE A 208 8.56 -26.22 -23.20
C ILE A 208 10.05 -26.54 -23.06
N MET A 209 10.53 -27.55 -23.77
CA MET A 209 11.93 -28.02 -23.68
C MET A 209 12.97 -27.08 -24.30
N SER A 210 12.56 -26.03 -25.02
CA SER A 210 13.48 -25.07 -25.67
C SER A 210 13.42 -23.65 -25.12
N SER A 211 12.46 -23.33 -24.24
CA SER A 211 12.33 -22.02 -23.61
C SER A 211 13.09 -21.96 -22.29
N LYS A 212 14.03 -21.01 -22.17
CA LYS A 212 14.70 -20.65 -20.89
C LYS A 212 13.69 -20.18 -19.83
N PHE A 213 12.55 -19.69 -20.28
CA PHE A 213 11.48 -19.15 -19.44
C PHE A 213 10.46 -20.18 -18.97
N ALA A 214 10.49 -21.41 -19.50
CA ALA A 214 9.52 -22.46 -19.21
C ALA A 214 8.09 -21.91 -18.98
N PRO A 215 7.46 -21.24 -19.96
CA PRO A 215 6.15 -20.60 -19.77
C PRO A 215 5.09 -21.67 -19.49
N GLY A 216 4.29 -21.47 -18.43
CA GLY A 216 3.28 -22.43 -17.95
C GLY A 216 2.02 -22.53 -18.83
N PHE A 217 2.04 -21.96 -20.03
CA PHE A 217 0.87 -21.83 -20.88
C PHE A 217 1.18 -21.73 -22.37
N ALA A 218 0.17 -22.01 -23.19
CA ALA A 218 0.07 -21.60 -24.59
C ALA A 218 -1.30 -20.96 -24.85
N LEU A 219 -1.45 -20.22 -25.94
CA LEU A 219 -2.74 -19.67 -26.36
C LEU A 219 -3.30 -20.40 -27.60
N LEU A 220 -4.61 -20.60 -27.64
CA LEU A 220 -5.32 -21.12 -28.81
C LEU A 220 -6.45 -20.17 -29.22
N LYS A 221 -6.76 -20.10 -30.51
CA LYS A 221 -7.92 -19.38 -31.08
C LYS A 221 -8.28 -19.93 -32.45
N CYS A 222 -9.46 -19.60 -32.97
CA CYS A 222 -9.83 -19.90 -34.35
C CYS A 222 -9.11 -18.98 -35.35
N GLU A 223 -8.96 -19.42 -36.62
CA GLU A 223 -8.24 -18.71 -37.70
C GLU A 223 -8.81 -17.31 -37.99
N ASP A 224 -10.12 -17.11 -37.82
CA ASP A 224 -10.79 -15.82 -37.95
C ASP A 224 -10.62 -14.89 -36.72
N GLY A 225 -9.97 -15.38 -35.66
CA GLY A 225 -9.79 -14.67 -34.40
C GLY A 225 -10.95 -14.78 -33.41
N GLN A 226 -11.97 -15.61 -33.66
CA GLN A 226 -13.01 -15.90 -32.67
C GLN A 226 -12.48 -16.81 -31.56
N GLY A 227 -12.87 -16.49 -30.32
CA GLY A 227 -12.44 -17.17 -29.10
C GLY A 227 -10.96 -16.97 -28.75
N ILE A 228 -10.61 -16.99 -27.48
CA ILE A 228 -9.23 -17.27 -27.02
C ILE A 228 -9.32 -18.27 -25.87
N GLN A 229 -8.49 -19.30 -25.93
CA GLN A 229 -8.20 -20.19 -24.80
C GLN A 229 -6.81 -19.88 -24.25
N VAL A 230 -6.67 -19.86 -22.92
CA VAL A 230 -5.39 -20.08 -22.23
C VAL A 230 -5.32 -21.56 -21.91
N LEU A 231 -4.35 -22.28 -22.47
CA LEU A 231 -4.09 -23.68 -22.17
C LEU A 231 -2.92 -23.75 -21.19
N SER A 232 -3.20 -24.07 -19.92
CA SER A 232 -2.23 -24.20 -18.83
C SER A 232 -1.57 -25.58 -18.81
N PHE A 233 -0.30 -25.64 -18.39
CA PHE A 233 0.42 -26.88 -18.13
C PHE A 233 1.48 -26.69 -17.02
N PRO A 234 1.12 -26.92 -15.75
CA PRO A 234 2.06 -26.83 -14.63
C PRO A 234 3.22 -27.82 -14.74
N LYS A 235 4.39 -27.46 -14.17
CA LYS A 235 5.49 -28.42 -13.99
C LYS A 235 5.09 -29.50 -12.99
N VAL A 236 5.43 -30.75 -13.31
CA VAL A 236 5.33 -31.90 -12.40
C VAL A 236 6.72 -32.19 -11.87
N LEU A 237 6.82 -32.52 -10.58
CA LEU A 237 8.06 -32.89 -9.92
C LEU A 237 8.16 -34.40 -9.75
N ASP A 238 9.39 -34.92 -9.71
CA ASP A 238 9.64 -36.35 -9.62
C ASP A 238 8.97 -36.99 -8.39
N ARG A 239 8.43 -38.18 -8.57
CA ARG A 239 7.68 -38.91 -7.53
C ARG A 239 8.54 -40.02 -6.93
N MET A 240 8.51 -40.09 -5.60
CA MET A 240 9.12 -41.17 -4.84
C MET A 240 8.29 -42.45 -4.94
N GLU A 241 8.98 -43.58 -5.08
CA GLU A 241 8.39 -44.90 -4.84
C GLU A 241 7.81 -44.99 -3.42
N ALA A 242 6.71 -45.73 -3.27
CA ALA A 242 5.90 -45.73 -2.04
C ALA A 242 6.70 -46.08 -0.78
N VAL A 243 7.66 -47.02 -0.89
CA VAL A 243 8.49 -47.50 0.22
C VAL A 243 9.30 -46.37 0.86
N GLN A 244 9.83 -45.42 0.07
CA GLN A 244 10.72 -44.36 0.58
C GLN A 244 9.98 -43.18 1.23
N LYS A 245 8.64 -43.15 1.19
CA LYS A 245 7.84 -41.98 1.62
C LYS A 245 7.80 -41.74 3.12
N HIS A 246 7.94 -42.79 3.93
CA HIS A 246 7.85 -42.68 5.39
C HIS A 246 9.20 -42.42 6.08
N GLU A 247 10.31 -42.92 5.54
CA GLU A 247 11.64 -42.84 6.19
C GLU A 247 12.42 -41.56 5.89
N LYS A 248 12.05 -40.80 4.84
CA LYS A 248 12.81 -39.63 4.35
C LYS A 248 12.09 -38.28 4.50
N ARG A 249 10.90 -38.24 5.11
CA ARG A 249 10.06 -37.03 5.18
C ARG A 249 10.52 -36.02 6.25
N GLY A 250 11.57 -35.26 5.92
CA GLY A 250 12.08 -34.14 6.73
C GLY A 250 11.71 -32.74 6.23
N ARG A 251 10.91 -32.59 5.16
CA ARG A 251 10.55 -31.33 4.51
C ARG A 251 9.12 -31.34 3.98
N PHE A 252 8.49 -30.16 3.97
CA PHE A 252 7.15 -29.91 3.42
C PHE A 252 7.18 -28.78 2.37
N ASN A 253 6.14 -28.69 1.55
CA ASN A 253 6.00 -27.67 0.52
C ASN A 253 5.44 -26.36 1.06
N ILE A 254 5.76 -25.25 0.38
CA ILE A 254 5.31 -23.91 0.76
C ILE A 254 4.70 -23.22 -0.46
N ASN A 255 3.45 -22.81 -0.33
CA ASN A 255 2.73 -21.98 -1.29
C ASN A 255 2.44 -20.60 -0.68
N ILE A 256 2.83 -19.53 -1.35
CA ILE A 256 2.60 -18.15 -0.92
C ILE A 256 1.77 -17.44 -2.00
N VAL A 257 0.57 -16.99 -1.62
CA VAL A 257 -0.30 -16.14 -2.44
C VAL A 257 -0.30 -14.75 -1.83
N LEU A 258 0.08 -13.73 -2.62
CA LEU A 258 0.14 -12.35 -2.18
C LEU A 258 -0.72 -11.44 -3.06
N GLU A 259 -1.69 -10.77 -2.45
CA GLU A 259 -2.46 -9.68 -3.07
C GLU A 259 -1.83 -8.33 -2.67
N ASP A 260 -1.30 -7.60 -3.64
CA ASP A 260 -0.78 -6.25 -3.41
C ASP A 260 -1.91 -5.30 -3.01
N SER A 261 -1.67 -4.42 -2.03
CA SER A 261 -2.61 -3.36 -1.67
C SER A 261 -3.93 -3.85 -1.03
N LEU A 262 -4.00 -5.06 -0.48
CA LEU A 262 -5.19 -5.58 0.20
C LEU A 262 -5.07 -5.51 1.74
N SER A 263 -5.95 -4.75 2.42
CA SER A 263 -5.97 -4.69 3.90
C SER A 263 -6.80 -5.82 4.52
N ARG A 264 -6.54 -6.20 5.78
CA ARG A 264 -7.38 -7.18 6.51
C ARG A 264 -8.85 -6.73 6.58
N ALA A 265 -9.10 -5.44 6.83
CA ALA A 265 -10.46 -4.89 6.87
C ALA A 265 -11.13 -4.85 5.47
N HIS A 266 -10.33 -4.77 4.41
CA HIS A 266 -10.80 -4.82 3.02
C HIS A 266 -11.12 -6.25 2.57
N PHE A 267 -10.32 -7.25 2.97
CA PHE A 267 -10.60 -8.67 2.75
C PHE A 267 -12.04 -9.02 3.19
N TYR A 268 -12.40 -8.76 4.45
CA TYR A 268 -13.75 -8.98 4.98
C TYR A 268 -14.86 -8.11 4.36
N ARG A 269 -14.51 -7.13 3.51
CA ARG A 269 -15.44 -6.21 2.84
C ARG A 269 -15.72 -6.60 1.39
N THR A 270 -14.84 -7.38 0.75
CA THR A 270 -14.95 -7.77 -0.67
C THR A 270 -14.81 -9.26 -0.96
N LEU A 271 -14.03 -10.01 -0.19
CA LEU A 271 -13.71 -11.41 -0.47
C LEU A 271 -14.61 -12.33 0.39
N LEU A 272 -15.89 -12.35 0.06
CA LEU A 272 -16.94 -12.91 0.92
C LEU A 272 -17.09 -14.42 0.77
N LYS A 273 -16.88 -14.97 -0.44
CA LYS A 273 -16.74 -16.41 -0.66
C LYS A 273 -15.50 -16.92 0.06
N THR A 274 -14.36 -16.25 -0.14
CA THR A 274 -13.08 -16.59 0.48
C THR A 274 -13.17 -16.58 2.01
N ALA A 275 -13.81 -15.54 2.58
CA ALA A 275 -14.04 -15.46 4.02
C ALA A 275 -15.06 -16.49 4.55
N SER A 276 -15.95 -17.03 3.69
CA SER A 276 -16.75 -18.22 4.05
C SER A 276 -15.88 -19.46 4.06
N THR A 277 -15.14 -19.74 2.99
CA THR A 277 -14.22 -20.88 2.89
C THR A 277 -13.25 -20.94 4.06
N PHE A 278 -12.71 -19.81 4.53
CA PHE A 278 -11.85 -19.77 5.71
C PHE A 278 -12.56 -20.15 7.01
N ARG A 279 -13.86 -19.92 7.13
CA ARG A 279 -14.70 -20.37 8.26
C ARG A 279 -15.03 -21.86 8.11
N ASP A 280 -15.26 -22.31 6.90
CA ASP A 280 -15.56 -23.71 6.58
C ASP A 280 -14.34 -24.60 6.89
N ILE A 281 -13.11 -24.18 6.56
CA ILE A 281 -11.86 -24.88 6.90
C ILE A 281 -11.70 -25.07 8.43
N ILE A 282 -12.24 -24.16 9.25
CA ILE A 282 -12.12 -24.23 10.72
C ILE A 282 -13.21 -25.11 11.34
N TYR A 283 -14.44 -24.98 10.86
CA TYR A 283 -15.61 -25.58 11.50
C TYR A 283 -16.16 -26.83 10.82
N ASN A 284 -15.68 -27.19 9.62
CA ASN A 284 -15.99 -28.47 8.99
C ASN A 284 -14.91 -29.51 9.31
N GLN A 285 -15.23 -30.43 10.22
CA GLN A 285 -14.36 -31.54 10.64
C GLN A 285 -13.92 -32.47 9.49
N SER A 286 -14.55 -32.42 8.30
CA SER A 286 -14.11 -33.21 7.14
C SER A 286 -12.86 -32.65 6.44
N ILE A 287 -12.40 -31.45 6.80
CA ILE A 287 -11.25 -30.78 6.17
C ILE A 287 -9.98 -31.04 6.99
N PRO A 288 -8.92 -31.64 6.41
CA PRO A 288 -7.74 -32.11 7.15
C PRO A 288 -6.69 -31.01 7.42
N SER A 289 -7.13 -29.77 7.64
CA SER A 289 -6.25 -28.60 7.88
C SER A 289 -6.82 -27.65 8.92
N THR A 290 -5.94 -27.01 9.68
CA THR A 290 -6.29 -25.84 10.50
C THR A 290 -5.99 -24.54 9.75
N LEU A 291 -6.67 -23.45 10.12
CA LEU A 291 -6.45 -22.11 9.57
C LEU A 291 -6.20 -21.09 10.68
N LEU A 292 -5.11 -20.35 10.54
CA LEU A 292 -4.67 -19.30 11.45
C LEU A 292 -4.84 -17.92 10.81
N GLU A 293 -5.31 -16.94 11.58
CA GLU A 293 -5.39 -15.53 11.18
C GLU A 293 -4.55 -14.67 12.13
N PHE A 294 -3.64 -13.87 11.58
CA PHE A 294 -2.89 -12.91 12.36
C PHE A 294 -3.60 -11.56 12.31
N GLU A 295 -4.21 -11.15 13.44
CA GLU A 295 -5.08 -9.96 13.47
C GLU A 295 -4.32 -8.62 13.47
N LYS A 296 -3.02 -8.66 13.78
CA LYS A 296 -2.18 -7.48 14.05
C LYS A 296 -0.92 -7.45 13.18
N VAL A 297 -1.10 -7.69 11.88
CA VAL A 297 -0.01 -7.56 10.89
C VAL A 297 0.26 -6.10 10.57
N GLN A 298 1.51 -5.67 10.72
CA GLN A 298 1.98 -4.31 10.48
C GLN A 298 2.82 -4.27 9.19
N SER A 299 2.51 -3.34 8.27
CA SER A 299 3.41 -3.08 7.13
C SER A 299 4.64 -2.27 7.56
N TYR A 300 5.77 -2.49 6.89
CA TYR A 300 7.02 -1.75 7.13
C TYR A 300 7.13 -0.49 6.28
N ALA A 301 6.29 -0.39 5.25
CA ALA A 301 6.20 0.73 4.33
C ALA A 301 4.79 0.84 3.74
N PRO A 302 4.36 2.06 3.36
CA PRO A 302 3.16 2.26 2.54
C PRO A 302 3.48 2.01 1.04
N GLY A 303 4.24 0.96 0.70
CA GLY A 303 4.69 0.73 -0.69
C GLY A 303 5.51 -0.54 -0.92
N THR A 304 4.92 -1.49 -1.67
CA THR A 304 5.40 -2.81 -2.14
C THR A 304 6.88 -3.06 -1.95
N TYR A 305 7.72 -2.37 -2.72
CA TYR A 305 9.16 -2.58 -2.78
C TYR A 305 9.85 -2.69 -1.40
N ASN A 306 9.58 -1.76 -0.49
CA ASN A 306 10.28 -1.72 0.80
C ASN A 306 9.67 -2.68 1.83
N THR A 307 8.40 -3.07 1.69
CA THR A 307 7.77 -4.07 2.58
C THR A 307 8.19 -5.48 2.17
N LEU A 308 8.22 -5.78 0.87
CA LEU A 308 8.62 -7.11 0.39
C LEU A 308 10.13 -7.36 0.46
N GLN A 309 10.97 -6.32 0.49
CA GLN A 309 12.36 -6.47 0.93
C GLN A 309 12.46 -7.10 2.33
N ARG A 310 11.49 -6.88 3.24
CA ARG A 310 11.47 -7.56 4.55
C ARG A 310 11.07 -9.04 4.44
N LEU A 311 10.16 -9.39 3.52
CA LEU A 311 9.77 -10.78 3.25
C LEU A 311 10.92 -11.60 2.67
N PHE A 312 11.74 -11.02 1.79
CA PHE A 312 12.82 -11.76 1.12
C PHE A 312 14.18 -11.63 1.80
N THR A 313 14.44 -10.59 2.61
CA THR A 313 15.78 -10.30 3.15
C THR A 313 15.82 -9.81 4.61
N ALA A 314 14.70 -9.83 5.31
CA ALA A 314 14.53 -9.18 6.61
C ALA A 314 15.13 -7.76 6.61
N GLN A 315 16.20 -7.54 7.38
CA GLN A 315 16.78 -6.22 7.58
C GLN A 315 17.87 -5.84 6.56
N LYS A 316 18.34 -6.76 5.70
CA LYS A 316 19.59 -6.57 4.92
C LYS A 316 19.61 -5.30 4.07
N TYR A 317 18.49 -4.94 3.44
CA TYR A 317 18.42 -3.81 2.51
C TYR A 317 17.56 -2.61 2.96
N TRP A 318 17.05 -2.57 4.20
CA TRP A 318 16.06 -1.54 4.60
C TRP A 318 16.57 -0.08 4.56
N LYS A 319 17.89 0.12 4.64
CA LYS A 319 18.54 1.44 4.56
C LYS A 319 18.86 1.89 3.13
N THR A 320 18.61 1.07 2.11
CA THR A 320 19.05 1.34 0.73
C THR A 320 18.24 2.46 0.03
N LYS A 321 18.88 3.16 -0.91
CA LYS A 321 18.32 4.38 -1.53
C LYS A 321 17.16 4.05 -2.49
N THR A 322 16.00 4.68 -2.29
CA THR A 322 14.72 4.42 -3.00
C THR A 322 14.68 4.73 -4.52
N ASN A 323 15.81 5.05 -5.14
CA ASN A 323 15.94 5.61 -6.50
C ASN A 323 16.59 4.67 -7.52
N CYS A 324 16.17 3.40 -7.58
CA CYS A 324 16.55 2.49 -8.67
C CYS A 324 16.01 2.97 -10.04
N TYR A 325 16.82 3.78 -10.70
CA TYR A 325 16.77 4.16 -12.12
C TYR A 325 18.05 3.68 -12.83
N ILE A 326 18.58 2.55 -12.36
CA ILE A 326 19.88 1.98 -12.78
C ILE A 326 19.77 1.44 -14.21
N SER A 327 20.79 1.63 -15.04
CA SER A 327 20.87 1.05 -16.40
C SER A 327 21.45 -0.37 -16.34
N VAL A 328 21.26 -1.18 -17.39
CA VAL A 328 21.86 -2.53 -17.47
C VAL A 328 23.39 -2.49 -17.33
N LYS A 329 24.04 -1.43 -17.84
CA LYS A 329 25.49 -1.20 -17.67
C LYS A 329 25.87 -0.97 -16.21
N ASN A 330 25.06 -0.17 -15.50
CA ASN A 330 25.30 0.23 -14.12
C ASN A 330 24.74 -0.78 -13.09
N PHE A 331 24.07 -1.84 -13.54
CA PHE A 331 23.60 -2.93 -12.68
C PHE A 331 24.77 -3.84 -12.29
N LEU A 332 25.06 -3.89 -10.99
CA LEU A 332 26.04 -4.77 -10.37
C LEU A 332 25.31 -5.97 -9.74
N PRO A 333 25.92 -7.17 -9.70
CA PRO A 333 25.35 -8.33 -9.01
C PRO A 333 25.22 -8.13 -7.47
N ASN A 334 24.45 -9.03 -6.85
CA ASN A 334 24.27 -9.11 -5.40
C ASN A 334 25.57 -9.53 -4.69
N ASP A 335 26.40 -8.54 -4.32
CA ASP A 335 27.34 -8.61 -3.17
C ASP A 335 27.91 -7.23 -2.81
N THR A 336 27.95 -6.29 -3.76
CA THR A 336 28.25 -4.87 -3.48
C THR A 336 27.09 -4.18 -2.74
N GLU A 337 27.36 -3.11 -1.97
CA GLU A 337 26.38 -2.38 -1.12
C GLU A 337 25.26 -1.64 -1.90
N HIS A 338 24.90 -2.05 -3.12
CA HIS A 338 24.13 -1.23 -4.06
C HIS A 338 23.01 -2.00 -4.75
N THR A 339 21.81 -1.45 -4.91
CA THR A 339 20.88 -0.89 -3.88
C THR A 339 19.43 -1.32 -4.23
N CYS A 340 19.28 -2.30 -5.13
CA CYS A 340 18.19 -2.33 -6.11
C CYS A 340 17.74 -3.73 -6.53
N THR A 341 17.47 -4.60 -5.55
CA THR A 341 16.65 -5.81 -5.71
C THR A 341 15.57 -5.85 -4.63
N PHE A 342 14.48 -6.57 -4.89
CA PHE A 342 13.57 -7.05 -3.84
C PHE A 342 14.25 -8.08 -2.92
N GLY A 343 15.28 -8.77 -3.42
CA GLY A 343 16.01 -9.84 -2.73
C GLY A 343 15.44 -11.24 -2.96
N LEU A 344 14.55 -11.39 -3.96
CA LEU A 344 13.97 -12.68 -4.38
C LEU A 344 15.05 -13.74 -4.58
N GLU A 345 16.12 -13.36 -5.29
CA GLU A 345 17.25 -14.23 -5.60
C GLU A 345 17.90 -14.81 -4.33
N GLU A 346 18.07 -13.97 -3.30
CA GLU A 346 18.73 -14.39 -2.06
C GLU A 346 17.87 -15.36 -1.24
N MET A 347 16.55 -15.19 -1.23
CA MET A 347 15.65 -16.14 -0.57
C MET A 347 15.53 -17.43 -1.37
N PHE A 348 15.24 -17.34 -2.67
CA PHE A 348 15.04 -18.52 -3.52
C PHE A 348 16.32 -19.34 -3.67
N SER A 349 17.51 -18.73 -3.73
CA SER A 349 18.79 -19.45 -3.74
C SER A 349 19.00 -20.32 -2.49
N ARG A 350 18.50 -19.90 -1.32
CA ARG A 350 18.53 -20.74 -0.10
C ARG A 350 17.65 -21.97 -0.26
N TYR A 351 16.43 -21.80 -0.80
CA TYR A 351 15.51 -22.91 -1.09
C TYR A 351 16.07 -23.88 -2.15
N LYS A 352 16.63 -23.36 -3.24
CA LYS A 352 17.29 -24.16 -4.29
C LYS A 352 18.47 -24.97 -3.75
N LYS A 353 19.32 -24.37 -2.90
CA LYS A 353 20.41 -25.07 -2.20
C LYS A 353 19.90 -26.14 -1.23
N ALA A 354 18.74 -25.94 -0.62
CA ALA A 354 18.01 -26.95 0.15
C ALA A 354 17.22 -27.96 -0.72
N GLY A 355 17.44 -27.99 -2.03
CA GLY A 355 16.87 -28.97 -2.96
C GLY A 355 15.43 -28.70 -3.39
N TYR A 356 14.82 -27.58 -3.00
CA TYR A 356 13.45 -27.25 -3.41
C TYR A 356 13.37 -26.91 -4.90
N SER A 357 12.25 -27.26 -5.52
CA SER A 357 11.82 -26.69 -6.81
C SER A 357 11.14 -25.34 -6.59
N THR A 358 11.21 -24.42 -7.54
CA THR A 358 10.74 -23.04 -7.36
C THR A 358 9.81 -22.54 -8.46
N LEU A 359 8.61 -22.11 -8.06
CA LEU A 359 7.64 -21.40 -8.92
C LEU A 359 7.57 -19.93 -8.48
N LEU A 360 7.79 -19.01 -9.41
CA LEU A 360 7.57 -17.57 -9.23
C LEU A 360 6.63 -17.06 -10.31
N GLN A 361 5.49 -16.48 -9.94
CA GLN A 361 4.64 -15.76 -10.90
C GLN A 361 4.14 -14.40 -10.39
N GLU A 362 4.14 -13.41 -11.28
CA GLU A 362 3.61 -12.05 -11.08
C GLU A 362 2.65 -11.68 -12.23
N ASP A 363 1.48 -11.07 -11.95
CA ASP A 363 0.56 -10.62 -12.99
C ASP A 363 0.89 -9.20 -13.56
N HIS A 364 2.12 -8.73 -13.32
CA HIS A 364 2.67 -7.47 -13.84
C HIS A 364 3.30 -7.67 -15.23
N CYS A 365 3.26 -6.65 -16.11
CA CYS A 365 4.00 -6.74 -17.37
C CYS A 365 5.46 -6.29 -17.23
N TRP A 366 6.40 -7.15 -17.62
CA TRP A 366 7.85 -6.95 -17.54
C TRP A 366 8.41 -5.67 -18.21
N TYR A 367 7.70 -5.02 -19.15
CA TYR A 367 8.15 -3.74 -19.76
C TYR A 367 7.57 -2.47 -19.12
N ASP A 368 6.90 -2.59 -17.97
CA ASP A 368 6.22 -1.47 -17.35
C ASP A 368 7.16 -0.36 -16.78
N ILE A 369 6.58 0.78 -16.43
CA ILE A 369 7.25 1.92 -15.80
C ILE A 369 7.39 1.77 -14.27
N GLY A 370 6.54 0.97 -13.63
CA GLY A 370 6.43 0.83 -12.17
C GLY A 370 7.57 0.05 -11.50
N ARG A 371 8.26 -0.83 -12.25
CA ARG A 371 8.97 -2.06 -11.85
C ARG A 371 8.06 -3.29 -11.91
N SER A 372 8.66 -4.44 -12.19
CA SER A 372 8.12 -5.78 -11.91
C SER A 372 9.03 -6.42 -10.85
N PHE A 373 8.67 -7.59 -10.32
CA PHE A 373 9.55 -8.35 -9.42
C PHE A 373 10.85 -8.74 -10.10
N LEU A 374 10.75 -9.13 -11.37
CA LEU A 374 11.87 -9.53 -12.23
C LEU A 374 12.64 -8.34 -12.86
N ASP A 375 12.11 -7.10 -12.83
CA ASP A 375 12.87 -5.88 -13.17
C ASP A 375 12.72 -4.77 -12.11
N PRO A 376 13.66 -4.68 -11.14
CA PRO A 376 13.62 -3.67 -10.08
C PRO A 376 14.00 -2.24 -10.54
N ARG A 377 14.16 -1.97 -11.85
CA ARG A 377 14.35 -0.60 -12.37
C ARG A 377 13.03 0.12 -12.57
N ARG A 378 12.90 1.35 -12.06
CA ARG A 378 11.90 2.28 -12.59
C ARG A 378 12.34 2.75 -13.96
N THR A 379 11.44 2.69 -14.93
CA THR A 379 11.72 3.15 -16.30
C THR A 379 10.89 4.37 -16.63
N SER A 380 11.54 5.51 -16.90
CA SER A 380 10.85 6.78 -17.16
C SER A 380 10.20 6.86 -18.56
N ALA A 381 10.44 5.87 -19.42
CA ALA A 381 10.00 5.83 -20.80
C ALA A 381 9.03 4.66 -21.04
N ARG A 382 7.78 5.00 -21.37
CA ARG A 382 6.80 4.04 -21.92
C ARG A 382 7.30 3.47 -23.25
N VAL A 383 7.05 2.20 -23.50
CA VAL A 383 7.27 1.57 -24.82
C VAL A 383 6.38 2.26 -25.86
N LYS A 384 6.98 2.82 -26.93
CA LYS A 384 6.27 3.54 -28.00
C LYS A 384 6.16 2.78 -29.32
N ASN A 385 7.02 1.78 -29.55
CA ASN A 385 7.09 0.99 -30.78
C ASN A 385 7.82 -0.34 -30.53
N GLU A 386 7.81 -1.24 -31.52
CA GLU A 386 8.42 -2.57 -31.44
C GLU A 386 9.93 -2.52 -31.16
N LYS A 387 10.68 -1.61 -31.80
CA LYS A 387 12.12 -1.44 -31.55
C LYS A 387 12.42 -1.09 -30.09
N ALA A 388 11.61 -0.23 -29.47
CA ALA A 388 11.70 0.09 -28.04
C ALA A 388 11.30 -1.10 -27.15
N ARG A 389 10.29 -1.90 -27.56
CA ARG A 389 9.88 -3.11 -26.83
C ARG A 389 10.97 -4.18 -26.84
N LEU A 390 11.58 -4.44 -28.01
CA LEU A 390 12.68 -5.39 -28.17
C LEU A 390 13.95 -4.93 -27.44
N SER A 391 14.22 -3.62 -27.39
CA SER A 391 15.30 -3.07 -26.55
C SER A 391 15.03 -3.31 -25.07
N ARG A 392 13.81 -3.07 -24.59
CA ARG A 392 13.43 -3.37 -23.20
C ARG A 392 13.51 -4.86 -22.87
N TRP A 393 13.17 -5.72 -23.83
CA TRP A 393 13.28 -7.18 -23.67
C TRP A 393 14.74 -7.63 -23.47
N LYS A 394 15.65 -7.12 -24.33
CA LYS A 394 17.08 -7.40 -24.19
C LYS A 394 17.64 -6.90 -22.86
N ASP A 395 17.22 -5.71 -22.42
CA ASP A 395 17.58 -5.18 -21.11
C ASP A 395 17.08 -6.08 -19.96
N TYR A 396 15.84 -6.56 -20.05
CA TYR A 396 15.18 -7.40 -19.04
C TYR A 396 15.90 -8.74 -18.87
N VAL A 397 16.13 -9.46 -19.99
CA VAL A 397 16.90 -10.71 -19.98
C VAL A 397 18.31 -10.50 -19.42
N ALA A 398 19.01 -9.43 -19.84
CA ALA A 398 20.37 -9.14 -19.39
C ALA A 398 20.48 -8.74 -17.90
N ILE A 399 19.39 -8.29 -17.27
CA ILE A 399 19.34 -8.05 -15.82
C ILE A 399 19.19 -9.38 -15.08
N LEU A 400 18.32 -10.25 -15.56
CA LEU A 400 18.01 -11.53 -14.93
C LEU A 400 19.13 -12.58 -15.09
N GLU A 401 19.95 -12.42 -16.13
CA GLU A 401 21.26 -13.07 -16.25
C GLU A 401 22.31 -12.50 -15.26
N LYS A 402 22.25 -11.20 -14.95
CA LYS A 402 23.20 -10.49 -14.06
C LYS A 402 22.90 -10.60 -12.56
N SER A 403 21.63 -10.65 -12.17
CA SER A 403 21.17 -10.81 -10.79
C SER A 403 21.34 -12.25 -10.29
N GLY A 404 21.44 -13.21 -11.21
CA GLY A 404 21.41 -14.65 -10.94
C GLY A 404 20.01 -15.27 -11.00
N SER A 405 18.95 -14.47 -11.10
CA SER A 405 17.53 -14.89 -11.06
C SER A 405 17.22 -16.09 -11.97
N TRP A 406 17.82 -16.17 -13.16
CA TRP A 406 17.70 -17.31 -14.10
C TRP A 406 18.14 -18.67 -13.55
N LYS A 407 18.85 -18.74 -12.43
CA LYS A 407 19.26 -19.99 -11.77
C LYS A 407 18.33 -20.38 -10.61
N GLU A 408 17.55 -19.43 -10.10
CA GLU A 408 16.86 -19.55 -8.82
C GLU A 408 15.34 -19.83 -8.97
N PHE A 409 14.81 -19.75 -10.19
CA PHE A 409 13.40 -20.02 -10.53
C PHE A 409 13.29 -21.15 -11.58
N ASP A 410 12.59 -22.24 -11.25
CA ASP A 410 12.37 -23.39 -12.15
C ASP A 410 11.15 -23.25 -13.07
N ASP A 411 10.19 -22.40 -12.68
CA ASP A 411 8.92 -22.21 -13.38
C ASP A 411 8.43 -20.76 -13.20
N TYR A 412 8.02 -20.12 -14.30
CA TYR A 412 7.54 -18.72 -14.32
C TYR A 412 6.01 -18.62 -14.43
N GLY A 413 5.33 -19.77 -14.49
CA GLY A 413 3.88 -19.88 -14.53
C GLY A 413 3.25 -19.00 -15.63
N MET A 414 2.31 -18.16 -15.22
CA MET A 414 1.52 -17.31 -16.12
C MET A 414 2.15 -15.95 -16.44
N SER A 415 3.24 -15.53 -15.77
CA SER A 415 3.69 -14.11 -15.70
C SER A 415 3.83 -13.38 -17.04
N ILE A 416 4.28 -14.09 -18.07
CA ILE A 416 4.57 -13.51 -19.38
C ILE A 416 3.26 -13.13 -20.13
N LEU A 417 2.15 -13.78 -19.81
CA LEU A 417 0.83 -13.55 -20.41
C LEU A 417 0.36 -12.09 -20.23
N SER A 418 0.62 -11.51 -19.06
CA SER A 418 0.07 -10.22 -18.63
C SER A 418 0.46 -9.05 -19.54
N CYS A 419 1.60 -9.13 -20.23
CA CYS A 419 1.98 -8.13 -21.22
C CYS A 419 1.05 -8.12 -22.45
N ASP A 420 0.72 -9.28 -23.03
CA ASP A 420 -0.20 -9.35 -24.17
C ASP A 420 -1.66 -9.09 -23.74
N VAL A 421 -2.03 -9.38 -22.48
CA VAL A 421 -3.30 -8.95 -21.88
C VAL A 421 -3.39 -7.43 -21.78
N TYR A 422 -2.47 -6.76 -21.07
CA TYR A 422 -2.50 -5.30 -20.87
C TYR A 422 -2.34 -4.49 -22.16
N LYS A 423 -1.63 -5.05 -23.15
CA LYS A 423 -1.51 -4.50 -24.52
C LYS A 423 -2.88 -4.32 -25.21
N SER A 424 -3.84 -5.21 -24.98
CA SER A 424 -5.22 -5.04 -25.49
C SER A 424 -5.92 -3.80 -24.89
N TYR A 425 -5.65 -3.51 -23.62
CA TYR A 425 -6.11 -2.32 -22.89
C TYR A 425 -5.25 -1.06 -23.14
N LYS A 426 -4.23 -1.14 -24.01
CA LYS A 426 -3.28 -0.05 -24.33
C LYS A 426 -2.52 0.49 -23.10
N VAL A 427 -2.31 -0.37 -22.09
CA VAL A 427 -1.55 -0.09 -20.87
C VAL A 427 -0.42 -1.12 -20.68
N ALA A 428 0.40 -0.94 -19.66
CA ALA A 428 1.39 -1.93 -19.20
C ALA A 428 1.17 -2.35 -17.73
N ASN A 429 0.26 -1.68 -17.02
CA ASN A 429 -0.20 -2.09 -15.68
C ASN A 429 -1.63 -1.54 -15.44
N PRO A 430 -2.42 -2.16 -14.54
CA PRO A 430 -3.78 -1.73 -14.19
C PRO A 430 -3.90 -0.29 -13.67
N PHE A 431 -2.85 0.21 -13.01
CA PHE A 431 -2.83 1.49 -12.31
C PHE A 431 -2.59 2.70 -13.23
N SER A 432 -2.01 2.47 -14.43
CA SER A 432 -1.54 3.50 -15.35
C SER A 432 -2.66 4.26 -16.09
N SER A 433 -3.92 3.82 -15.95
CA SER A 433 -5.10 4.57 -16.37
C SER A 433 -6.24 4.41 -15.36
N ARG A 434 -6.96 5.52 -15.08
CA ARG A 434 -8.22 5.53 -14.31
C ARG A 434 -9.39 4.83 -15.05
N THR A 435 -9.17 4.31 -16.25
CA THR A 435 -10.21 3.78 -17.16
C THR A 435 -10.21 2.26 -17.30
N VAL A 436 -9.43 1.52 -16.50
CA VAL A 436 -9.39 0.04 -16.52
C VAL A 436 -9.90 -0.49 -15.18
N PRO A 437 -11.23 -0.47 -14.93
CA PRO A 437 -11.80 -1.00 -13.70
C PRO A 437 -11.66 -2.53 -13.63
N ASN A 438 -11.71 -3.21 -14.78
CA ASN A 438 -11.71 -4.67 -14.89
C ASN A 438 -10.78 -5.11 -16.03
N ILE A 439 -10.18 -6.29 -15.87
CA ILE A 439 -9.18 -6.86 -16.79
C ILE A 439 -9.66 -8.27 -17.15
N CYS A 440 -10.22 -8.40 -18.33
CA CYS A 440 -10.77 -9.64 -18.87
C CYS A 440 -9.84 -10.18 -19.97
N PHE A 441 -9.64 -11.49 -19.98
CA PHE A 441 -8.95 -12.20 -21.06
C PHE A 441 -9.55 -13.60 -21.23
N ALA A 442 -9.62 -14.12 -22.46
CA ALA A 442 -10.23 -15.44 -22.74
C ALA A 442 -11.62 -15.64 -22.06
N GLY A 443 -12.42 -14.57 -22.01
CA GLY A 443 -13.76 -14.55 -21.39
C GLY A 443 -13.79 -14.58 -19.85
N ARG A 444 -12.65 -14.53 -19.15
CA ARG A 444 -12.50 -14.62 -17.69
C ARG A 444 -11.71 -13.44 -17.09
N ASN A 445 -11.75 -13.29 -15.76
CA ASN A 445 -10.92 -12.32 -15.04
C ASN A 445 -9.43 -12.74 -15.04
N HIS A 446 -8.51 -11.78 -15.21
CA HIS A 446 -7.07 -12.02 -15.39
C HIS A 446 -6.41 -12.83 -14.25
N GLY A 447 -6.65 -12.47 -12.99
CA GLY A 447 -6.07 -13.15 -11.82
C GLY A 447 -6.45 -14.63 -11.73
N SER A 448 -7.62 -15.02 -12.24
CA SER A 448 -8.08 -16.41 -12.21
C SER A 448 -7.14 -17.40 -12.93
N PHE A 449 -6.39 -16.97 -13.94
CA PHE A 449 -5.42 -17.85 -14.63
C PHE A 449 -4.20 -18.17 -13.76
N PHE A 450 -3.76 -17.22 -12.94
CA PHE A 450 -2.65 -17.39 -12.01
C PHE A 450 -3.06 -18.27 -10.82
N LEU A 451 -4.27 -18.04 -10.30
CA LEU A 451 -4.86 -18.81 -9.20
C LEU A 451 -5.14 -20.27 -9.58
N GLU A 452 -5.71 -20.51 -10.76
CA GLU A 452 -5.89 -21.86 -11.33
C GLU A 452 -4.56 -22.56 -11.58
N TYR A 453 -3.55 -21.85 -12.10
CA TYR A 453 -2.21 -22.41 -12.32
C TYR A 453 -1.55 -22.86 -11.02
N VAL A 454 -1.57 -22.03 -9.97
CA VAL A 454 -0.96 -22.43 -8.70
C VAL A 454 -1.77 -23.52 -7.98
N LYS A 455 -3.12 -23.51 -8.09
CA LYS A 455 -3.97 -24.62 -7.62
C LYS A 455 -3.54 -25.95 -8.24
N LYS A 456 -3.45 -26.00 -9.58
CA LYS A 456 -3.08 -27.22 -10.30
C LYS A 456 -1.62 -27.62 -10.05
N TYR A 457 -0.72 -26.65 -9.90
CA TYR A 457 0.67 -26.90 -9.50
C TYR A 457 0.77 -27.54 -8.11
N THR A 458 0.01 -27.06 -7.11
CA THR A 458 0.04 -27.66 -5.77
C THR A 458 -0.62 -29.04 -5.76
N GLU A 459 -1.74 -29.23 -6.46
CA GLU A 459 -2.42 -30.53 -6.62
C GLU A 459 -1.48 -31.63 -7.14
N LEU A 460 -0.75 -31.35 -8.23
CA LEU A 460 0.10 -32.32 -8.91
C LEU A 460 1.37 -32.69 -8.10
N ASN A 461 1.79 -31.82 -7.18
CA ASN A 461 3.11 -31.86 -6.56
C ASN A 461 3.11 -32.01 -5.02
N ASP A 462 1.96 -31.93 -4.34
CA ASP A 462 1.87 -32.04 -2.86
C ASP A 462 2.63 -33.27 -2.30
N MET A 463 2.48 -34.41 -2.97
CA MET A 463 3.06 -35.71 -2.60
C MET A 463 4.27 -36.12 -3.46
N ALA A 464 4.97 -35.16 -4.08
CA ALA A 464 6.21 -35.37 -4.82
C ALA A 464 7.40 -35.74 -3.91
N ALA A 465 8.52 -36.18 -4.50
CA ALA A 465 9.77 -36.41 -3.79
C ALA A 465 10.54 -35.11 -3.52
N GLN A 466 10.56 -34.22 -4.51
CA GLN A 466 11.18 -32.90 -4.38
C GLN A 466 10.17 -31.91 -3.77
N PRO A 467 10.51 -31.22 -2.66
CA PRO A 467 9.62 -30.21 -2.10
C PRO A 467 9.63 -28.93 -2.96
N PHE A 468 8.61 -28.09 -2.85
CA PHE A 468 8.53 -26.83 -3.61
C PHE A 468 8.31 -25.56 -2.78
N LEU A 469 8.82 -24.44 -3.30
CA LEU A 469 8.43 -23.09 -2.92
C LEU A 469 7.71 -22.44 -4.11
N ALA A 470 6.42 -22.14 -3.95
CA ALA A 470 5.63 -21.38 -4.91
C ALA A 470 5.34 -19.98 -4.35
N TYR A 471 5.51 -18.94 -5.17
CA TYR A 471 5.11 -17.57 -4.87
C TYR A 471 4.29 -16.99 -6.03
N THR A 472 3.05 -16.62 -5.75
CA THR A 472 2.11 -16.00 -6.69
C THR A 472 1.77 -14.60 -6.21
N HIS A 473 2.06 -13.58 -7.03
CA HIS A 473 1.79 -12.18 -6.74
C HIS A 473 0.72 -11.61 -7.69
N LEU A 474 -0.32 -11.03 -7.11
CA LEU A 474 -1.47 -10.46 -7.82
C LEU A 474 -1.63 -8.98 -7.51
N LEU A 475 -1.95 -8.22 -8.54
CA LEU A 475 -2.22 -6.79 -8.52
C LEU A 475 -3.72 -6.50 -8.57
N THR A 476 -4.58 -7.49 -8.37
CA THR A 476 -6.03 -7.32 -8.48
C THR A 476 -6.52 -6.27 -7.49
N SER A 477 -6.01 -6.25 -6.25
CA SER A 477 -6.27 -5.18 -5.27
C SER A 477 -5.42 -3.90 -5.43
N HIS A 478 -4.35 -3.88 -6.25
CA HIS A 478 -3.61 -2.64 -6.62
C HIS A 478 -4.40 -1.80 -7.67
N ASP A 479 -5.55 -1.27 -7.28
CA ASP A 479 -6.41 -0.43 -8.13
C ASP A 479 -6.42 1.07 -7.72
N THR A 480 -7.46 1.83 -8.08
CA THR A 480 -7.66 3.24 -7.68
C THR A 480 -8.98 3.48 -6.91
N ASN A 481 -9.74 2.43 -6.59
CA ASN A 481 -11.11 2.56 -6.04
C ASN A 481 -11.52 1.48 -5.01
N GLY A 482 -10.72 0.43 -4.79
CA GLY A 482 -10.94 -0.65 -3.83
C GLY A 482 -12.10 -1.57 -4.21
N ARG A 483 -12.25 -1.92 -5.50
CA ARG A 483 -13.35 -2.78 -5.94
C ARG A 483 -12.90 -3.94 -6.81
N ARG A 484 -11.81 -3.84 -7.56
CA ARG A 484 -11.43 -4.89 -8.53
C ARG A 484 -11.15 -6.26 -7.88
N ILE A 485 -10.66 -6.27 -6.63
CA ILE A 485 -10.37 -7.50 -5.85
C ILE A 485 -11.56 -8.47 -5.72
N VAL A 486 -12.80 -7.99 -5.79
CA VAL A 486 -14.00 -8.85 -5.78
C VAL A 486 -14.08 -9.82 -6.98
N ASN A 487 -13.31 -9.55 -8.04
CA ASN A 487 -13.25 -10.38 -9.25
C ASN A 487 -12.56 -11.73 -9.03
N ASP A 488 -11.71 -11.83 -8.01
CA ASP A 488 -10.89 -13.01 -7.72
C ASP A 488 -11.43 -13.83 -6.52
N ASP A 489 -12.49 -13.36 -5.84
CA ASP A 489 -13.12 -14.02 -4.67
C ASP A 489 -13.54 -15.47 -4.93
N GLU A 490 -13.94 -15.78 -6.16
CA GLU A 490 -14.34 -17.14 -6.55
C GLU A 490 -13.14 -18.07 -6.74
N SER A 491 -12.08 -17.57 -7.38
CA SER A 491 -10.84 -18.34 -7.62
C SER A 491 -9.96 -18.45 -6.38
N LEU A 492 -10.00 -17.46 -5.48
CA LEU A 492 -9.36 -17.52 -4.16
C LEU A 492 -10.08 -18.53 -3.25
N ALA A 493 -11.41 -18.50 -3.19
CA ALA A 493 -12.19 -19.50 -2.46
C ALA A 493 -11.92 -20.94 -2.95
N ASP A 494 -11.95 -21.17 -4.27
CA ASP A 494 -11.65 -22.48 -4.86
C ASP A 494 -10.20 -22.93 -4.62
N LEU A 495 -9.22 -22.04 -4.78
CA LEU A 495 -7.81 -22.32 -4.46
C LEU A 495 -7.62 -22.71 -2.99
N PHE A 496 -8.18 -21.95 -2.05
CA PHE A 496 -7.95 -22.20 -0.62
C PHE A 496 -8.77 -23.37 -0.07
N HIS A 497 -9.98 -23.62 -0.61
CA HIS A 497 -10.70 -24.86 -0.32
C HIS A 497 -9.88 -26.08 -0.75
N HIS A 498 -9.28 -26.05 -1.94
CA HIS A 498 -8.39 -27.11 -2.41
C HIS A 498 -7.11 -27.19 -1.56
N ALA A 499 -6.48 -26.06 -1.24
CA ALA A 499 -5.26 -26.01 -0.42
C ALA A 499 -5.43 -26.67 0.96
N ALA A 500 -6.62 -26.56 1.58
CA ALA A 500 -6.93 -27.18 2.86
C ALA A 500 -7.14 -28.70 2.81
N HIS A 501 -7.20 -29.29 1.62
CA HIS A 501 -7.25 -30.75 1.40
C HIS A 501 -5.89 -31.34 0.99
N LEU A 502 -4.86 -30.50 0.82
CA LEU A 502 -3.48 -30.95 0.62
C LEU A 502 -2.92 -31.52 1.94
N ARG A 503 -1.94 -32.42 1.85
CA ARG A 503 -1.39 -33.13 3.02
C ARG A 503 -0.03 -32.59 3.46
N ASN A 504 0.74 -32.04 2.53
CA ASN A 504 2.16 -31.73 2.70
C ASN A 504 2.53 -30.33 2.18
N THR A 505 1.54 -29.46 1.99
CA THR A 505 1.71 -28.08 1.52
C THR A 505 1.12 -27.07 2.51
N VAL A 506 1.98 -26.26 3.14
CA VAL A 506 1.55 -25.07 3.88
C VAL A 506 1.18 -23.98 2.87
N THR A 507 -0.03 -23.43 2.98
CA THR A 507 -0.47 -22.32 2.12
C THR A 507 -0.62 -21.04 2.93
N ILE A 508 0.12 -20.00 2.55
CA ILE A 508 0.13 -18.67 3.15
C ILE A 508 -0.60 -17.72 2.22
N PHE A 509 -1.64 -17.05 2.72
CA PHE A 509 -2.27 -15.92 2.03
C PHE A 509 -1.93 -14.63 2.76
N THR A 510 -1.33 -13.66 2.07
CA THR A 510 -0.85 -12.44 2.70
C THR A 510 -0.97 -11.22 1.77
N SER A 511 -0.64 -10.04 2.30
CA SER A 511 -0.46 -8.82 1.52
C SER A 511 0.73 -8.02 2.03
N ASP A 512 1.21 -7.09 1.22
CA ASP A 512 2.35 -6.22 1.53
C ASP A 512 1.91 -4.96 2.31
N HIS A 513 0.77 -4.39 1.94
CA HIS A 513 0.10 -3.26 2.56
C HIS A 513 -1.37 -3.21 2.11
N GLY A 514 -2.15 -2.26 2.63
CA GLY A 514 -3.51 -1.97 2.15
C GLY A 514 -3.57 -0.91 1.04
N ALA A 515 -4.79 -0.60 0.58
CA ALA A 515 -5.06 0.10 -0.66
C ALA A 515 -4.69 1.60 -0.67
N ARG A 516 -3.40 1.92 -0.80
CA ARG A 516 -2.84 3.29 -0.73
C ARG A 516 -3.42 4.27 -1.75
N ALA A 517 -3.72 3.82 -2.97
CA ALA A 517 -3.99 4.73 -4.09
C ALA A 517 -5.48 5.07 -4.30
N THR A 518 -6.35 4.67 -3.37
CA THR A 518 -7.79 4.96 -3.39
C THR A 518 -8.10 6.35 -2.83
N ASP A 519 -9.20 6.97 -3.27
CA ASP A 519 -9.67 8.22 -2.64
C ASP A 519 -10.10 7.98 -1.18
N PHE A 520 -10.62 6.79 -0.84
CA PHE A 520 -10.83 6.33 0.54
C PHE A 520 -9.57 6.50 1.39
N ALA A 521 -8.44 5.95 0.94
CA ALA A 521 -7.16 6.07 1.63
C ALA A 521 -6.61 7.51 1.61
N ALA A 522 -6.80 8.28 0.56
CA ALA A 522 -6.34 9.67 0.52
C ALA A 522 -7.00 10.54 1.60
N TYR A 523 -8.33 10.45 1.74
CA TYR A 523 -9.14 11.42 2.50
C TYR A 523 -9.61 10.91 3.87
N THR A 524 -10.09 9.67 3.99
CA THR A 524 -10.68 9.11 5.24
C THR A 524 -9.61 8.73 6.27
N THR A 525 -9.98 8.58 7.55
CA THR A 525 -9.02 8.14 8.59
C THR A 525 -8.83 6.63 8.59
N GLN A 526 -9.92 5.85 8.60
CA GLN A 526 -9.89 4.41 8.40
C GLN A 526 -9.07 4.00 7.17
N GLY A 527 -9.25 4.66 6.03
CA GLY A 527 -8.52 4.33 4.81
C GLY A 527 -7.01 4.54 4.91
N ARG A 528 -6.52 5.43 5.79
CA ARG A 528 -5.08 5.62 6.05
C ARG A 528 -4.50 4.53 6.95
N GLU A 529 -5.29 4.06 7.90
CA GLU A 529 -4.88 2.97 8.79
C GLU A 529 -4.88 1.65 8.04
N GLU A 530 -5.86 1.41 7.16
CA GLU A 530 -5.91 0.23 6.30
C GLU A 530 -4.66 0.06 5.41
N ILE A 531 -4.01 1.15 4.96
CA ILE A 531 -2.71 1.07 4.26
C ILE A 531 -1.70 0.26 5.08
N ASN A 532 -1.72 0.37 6.40
CA ASN A 532 -0.70 -0.19 7.28
C ASN A 532 -1.17 -1.46 8.01
N GLN A 533 -2.36 -1.97 7.68
CA GLN A 533 -2.96 -3.21 8.20
C GLN A 533 -3.10 -4.27 7.07
N PRO A 534 -2.00 -4.83 6.54
CA PRO A 534 -2.04 -5.99 5.65
C PRO A 534 -2.69 -7.20 6.33
N LEU A 535 -2.89 -8.28 5.57
CA LEU A 535 -3.40 -9.56 6.06
C LEU A 535 -2.33 -10.64 6.08
N LEU A 536 -2.50 -11.63 6.95
CA LEU A 536 -1.74 -12.86 6.96
C LEU A 536 -2.64 -13.98 7.50
N PHE A 537 -2.90 -14.97 6.65
CA PHE A 537 -3.54 -16.23 6.97
C PHE A 537 -2.61 -17.37 6.62
N ILE A 538 -2.64 -18.44 7.40
CA ILE A 538 -1.84 -19.65 7.15
C ILE A 538 -2.75 -20.87 7.29
N ILE A 539 -2.83 -21.66 6.22
CA ILE A 539 -3.49 -22.98 6.18
C ILE A 539 -2.40 -24.03 6.41
N ILE A 540 -2.60 -24.87 7.43
CA ILE A 540 -1.64 -25.89 7.84
C ILE A 540 -2.36 -27.26 7.91
N PRO A 541 -2.06 -28.18 6.99
CA PRO A 541 -2.50 -29.57 7.05
C PRO A 541 -2.14 -30.24 8.38
N HIS A 542 -3.01 -31.14 8.88
CA HIS A 542 -2.81 -31.79 10.18
C HIS A 542 -1.52 -32.61 10.25
N GLU A 543 -1.10 -33.28 9.16
CA GLU A 543 0.21 -33.95 9.07
C GLU A 543 1.39 -33.00 9.29
N ILE A 544 1.29 -31.75 8.80
CA ILE A 544 2.34 -30.74 9.00
C ILE A 544 2.25 -30.16 10.42
N SER A 545 1.06 -30.01 10.98
CA SER A 545 0.88 -29.61 12.38
C SER A 545 1.50 -30.62 13.35
N GLU A 546 1.34 -31.92 13.09
CA GLU A 546 2.00 -33.00 13.83
C GLU A 546 3.53 -32.95 13.67
N PHE A 547 4.03 -32.75 12.43
CA PHE A 547 5.46 -32.64 12.13
C PHE A 547 6.13 -31.41 12.78
N LEU A 548 5.46 -30.26 12.80
CA LEU A 548 5.95 -29.03 13.46
C LEU A 548 5.88 -29.16 15.00
N GLY A 549 4.92 -29.92 15.50
CA GLY A 549 4.76 -30.23 16.92
C GLY A 549 4.15 -29.09 17.76
N PRO A 550 3.73 -29.40 19.00
CA PRO A 550 2.90 -28.52 19.80
C PRO A 550 3.60 -27.21 20.23
N GLU A 551 4.93 -27.19 20.35
CA GLU A 551 5.65 -25.93 20.68
C GLU A 551 5.51 -24.90 19.56
N VAL A 552 5.69 -25.33 18.30
CA VAL A 552 5.61 -24.47 17.12
C VAL A 552 4.16 -24.09 16.83
N MET A 553 3.23 -25.05 16.91
CA MET A 553 1.81 -24.77 16.70
C MET A 553 1.25 -23.84 17.77
N ASN A 554 1.63 -24.01 19.05
CA ASN A 554 1.29 -23.05 20.11
C ASN A 554 1.89 -21.67 19.83
N ALA A 555 3.17 -21.58 19.46
CA ALA A 555 3.81 -20.31 19.09
C ALA A 555 3.03 -19.58 17.98
N LEU A 556 2.62 -20.29 16.93
CA LEU A 556 1.79 -19.73 15.86
C LEU A 556 0.42 -19.26 16.38
N VAL A 557 -0.28 -20.07 17.19
CA VAL A 557 -1.60 -19.73 17.76
C VAL A 557 -1.53 -18.48 18.64
N VAL A 558 -0.56 -18.38 19.55
CA VAL A 558 -0.42 -17.20 20.42
C VAL A 558 0.06 -15.97 19.65
N ASN A 559 0.77 -16.14 18.53
CA ASN A 559 1.24 -15.05 17.68
C ASN A 559 0.12 -14.41 16.85
N GLN A 560 -1.00 -15.10 16.59
CA GLN A 560 -2.20 -14.52 15.94
C GLN A 560 -2.65 -13.20 16.59
N ASN A 561 -2.48 -13.10 17.92
CA ASN A 561 -2.89 -11.96 18.74
C ASN A 561 -1.77 -10.96 19.07
N ARG A 562 -0.56 -11.12 18.50
CA ARG A 562 0.62 -10.28 18.76
C ARG A 562 0.95 -9.43 17.53
N LEU A 563 1.66 -8.31 17.76
CA LEU A 563 2.08 -7.42 16.68
C LEU A 563 3.13 -8.14 15.81
N VAL A 564 2.78 -8.52 14.58
CA VAL A 564 3.62 -9.30 13.64
C VAL A 564 3.82 -8.57 12.31
N GLY A 565 4.75 -9.02 11.48
CA GLY A 565 4.95 -8.52 10.12
C GLY A 565 5.72 -9.49 9.23
N LEU A 566 5.91 -9.15 7.96
CA LEU A 566 6.60 -9.99 6.97
C LEU A 566 8.06 -10.34 7.31
N GLU A 567 8.72 -9.62 8.23
CA GLU A 567 10.05 -10.01 8.74
C GLU A 567 9.98 -11.23 9.66
N ASP A 568 8.91 -11.35 10.47
CA ASP A 568 8.68 -12.54 11.28
C ASP A 568 8.36 -13.74 10.37
N LEU A 569 7.62 -13.51 9.29
CA LEU A 569 7.34 -14.53 8.26
C LEU A 569 8.63 -14.96 7.54
N HIS A 570 9.48 -14.01 7.12
CA HIS A 570 10.81 -14.30 6.55
C HIS A 570 11.65 -15.17 7.49
N HIS A 571 11.77 -14.80 8.76
CA HIS A 571 12.53 -15.55 9.74
C HIS A 571 11.95 -16.94 10.01
N SER A 572 10.63 -17.11 9.89
CA SER A 572 9.99 -18.43 9.92
C SER A 572 10.48 -19.26 8.74
N LEU A 573 10.22 -18.77 7.52
CA LEU A 573 10.49 -19.45 6.25
C LEU A 573 11.95 -19.85 6.08
N VAL A 574 12.91 -18.95 6.34
CA VAL A 574 14.34 -19.27 6.26
C VAL A 574 14.76 -20.28 7.33
N SER A 575 14.23 -20.20 8.55
CA SER A 575 14.66 -21.10 9.65
C SER A 575 14.28 -22.57 9.45
N ILE A 576 13.35 -22.88 8.54
CA ILE A 576 13.05 -24.26 8.10
C ILE A 576 14.30 -24.89 7.47
N LEU A 577 15.09 -24.10 6.75
CA LEU A 577 16.26 -24.56 6.00
C LEU A 577 17.49 -24.74 6.89
N ASP A 578 17.62 -23.94 7.95
CA ASP A 578 18.73 -23.98 8.94
C ASP A 578 18.76 -25.27 9.79
N THR A 579 17.83 -26.20 9.56
CA THR A 579 17.65 -27.48 10.26
C THR A 579 18.47 -28.62 9.67
N ASP A 580 19.02 -28.48 8.46
CA ASP A 580 19.88 -29.49 7.82
C ASP A 580 21.32 -29.43 8.37
N PRO A 581 21.86 -30.52 8.96
CA PRO A 581 23.24 -30.56 9.42
C PRO A 581 24.28 -30.29 8.32
N ASN A 582 23.98 -30.62 7.06
CA ASN A 582 24.94 -30.61 5.96
C ASN A 582 25.17 -29.21 5.36
N ILE A 583 24.34 -28.22 5.69
CA ILE A 583 24.39 -26.87 5.09
C ILE A 583 25.44 -25.97 5.76
N TRP A 584 25.86 -26.26 7.00
CA TRP A 584 26.79 -25.42 7.77
C TRP A 584 28.28 -25.71 7.49
N GLY A 585 28.60 -25.86 6.21
CA GLY A 585 29.94 -26.14 5.68
C GLY A 585 30.69 -24.93 5.11
N THR A 586 30.32 -23.69 5.45
CA THR A 586 31.11 -22.43 5.29
C THR A 586 30.28 -21.21 5.77
N HIS A 587 30.95 -20.06 5.95
CA HIS A 587 30.36 -18.74 6.28
C HIS A 587 29.70 -18.59 7.66
N THR A 588 30.54 -18.55 8.70
CA THR A 588 30.28 -17.82 9.94
C THR A 588 30.57 -16.33 9.76
N GLU A 589 29.60 -15.44 10.00
CA GLU A 589 29.71 -14.00 10.37
C GLU A 589 28.30 -13.38 10.30
N ASP A 590 27.88 -12.42 11.12
CA ASP A 590 28.32 -12.03 12.47
C ASP A 590 27.13 -11.36 13.19
N HIS A 591 27.04 -11.49 14.52
CA HIS A 591 26.35 -10.52 15.39
C HIS A 591 26.54 -10.85 16.89
N PRO A 592 27.22 -9.99 17.68
CA PRO A 592 27.36 -10.19 19.12
C PRO A 592 26.14 -9.69 19.90
N ASN A 593 25.57 -10.58 20.73
CA ASN A 593 24.96 -10.34 22.06
C ASN A 593 23.76 -11.26 22.35
N ASN A 594 24.04 -12.46 22.88
CA ASN A 594 23.18 -13.12 23.88
C ASN A 594 23.94 -14.29 24.54
N ARG A 595 24.78 -13.98 25.54
CA ARG A 595 25.40 -14.98 26.43
C ARG A 595 24.63 -15.06 27.75
N VAL A 596 23.60 -15.89 27.80
CA VAL A 596 23.23 -16.63 29.02
C VAL A 596 22.81 -18.03 28.58
N LEU A 597 23.59 -19.04 28.93
CA LEU A 597 23.21 -20.45 28.80
C LEU A 597 23.49 -21.13 30.14
N HIS A 598 22.43 -21.49 30.87
CA HIS A 598 22.54 -22.45 31.97
C HIS A 598 22.25 -23.83 31.40
N SER A 599 23.27 -24.67 31.29
CA SER A 599 23.15 -26.06 30.89
C SER A 599 23.03 -26.97 32.12
N ASP A 600 21.85 -27.54 32.33
CA ASP A 600 21.65 -28.66 33.26
C ASP A 600 22.22 -29.95 32.60
N PRO A 601 23.17 -30.68 33.21
CA PRO A 601 23.72 -31.90 32.64
C PRO A 601 22.77 -33.10 32.63
N ASN A 602 21.73 -33.13 33.47
CA ASN A 602 21.07 -34.37 33.86
C ASN A 602 19.79 -34.69 33.06
N ARG A 603 19.92 -35.04 31.77
CA ARG A 603 18.78 -35.57 30.98
C ARG A 603 19.12 -36.68 29.99
N HIS A 604 19.57 -37.83 30.51
CA HIS A 604 19.67 -39.07 29.73
C HIS A 604 18.29 -39.73 29.44
N HIS A 605 18.27 -40.56 28.40
CA HIS A 605 17.20 -41.46 27.95
C HIS A 605 15.84 -40.84 27.54
N ARG A 606 15.64 -40.71 26.22
CA ARG A 606 14.34 -40.94 25.55
C ARG A 606 14.55 -41.48 24.12
N ASN A 607 13.48 -42.07 23.58
CA ASN A 607 13.44 -42.93 22.39
C ASN A 607 13.86 -42.21 21.08
N PRO A 608 14.64 -42.82 20.15
CA PRO A 608 15.06 -42.14 18.90
C PRO A 608 13.94 -41.83 17.90
N ASN A 609 12.82 -42.58 17.93
CA ASN A 609 11.78 -42.52 16.89
C ASN A 609 10.72 -41.42 17.10
N VAL A 610 11.13 -40.23 17.56
CA VAL A 610 10.28 -39.02 17.58
C VAL A 610 11.08 -37.86 17.02
N GLY A 611 10.53 -37.17 16.01
CA GLY A 611 11.19 -36.03 15.38
C GLY A 611 11.50 -34.92 16.40
N VAL A 612 12.79 -34.73 16.69
CA VAL A 612 13.23 -33.69 17.63
C VAL A 612 13.08 -32.32 16.97
N ILE A 613 12.14 -31.50 17.45
CA ILE A 613 11.94 -30.13 16.98
C ILE A 613 13.28 -29.38 17.04
N PRO A 614 13.82 -28.89 15.90
CA PRO A 614 15.13 -28.26 15.89
C PRO A 614 15.14 -26.98 16.73
N THR A 615 16.15 -26.86 17.61
CA THR A 615 16.39 -25.69 18.49
C THR A 615 16.75 -24.39 17.75
N ARG A 616 16.57 -24.38 16.41
CA ARG A 616 16.98 -23.32 15.48
C ARG A 616 15.82 -22.55 14.84
N LEU A 617 14.56 -22.99 14.99
CA LEU A 617 13.39 -22.32 14.39
C LEU A 617 13.18 -20.90 14.95
N ARG A 618 12.79 -19.95 14.09
CA ARG A 618 12.68 -18.50 14.37
C ARG A 618 11.37 -17.91 13.84
N GLY A 619 11.20 -16.59 14.01
CA GLY A 619 10.02 -15.87 13.51
C GLY A 619 8.74 -16.29 14.22
N LEU A 620 7.68 -16.51 13.46
CA LEU A 620 6.35 -16.92 13.95
C LEU A 620 6.34 -18.31 14.60
N PHE A 621 7.37 -19.14 14.36
CA PHE A 621 7.56 -20.44 15.02
C PHE A 621 8.08 -20.33 16.46
N LYS A 622 8.35 -19.13 16.97
CA LYS A 622 8.57 -18.84 18.39
C LYS A 622 7.65 -17.71 18.86
N PRO A 623 7.25 -17.64 20.14
CA PRO A 623 6.33 -16.60 20.62
C PRO A 623 6.96 -15.19 20.53
N VAL A 624 6.51 -14.37 19.59
CA VAL A 624 6.91 -12.96 19.42
C VAL A 624 6.57 -12.20 20.72
N PRO A 625 7.37 -11.25 21.23
CA PRO A 625 7.08 -10.60 22.51
C PRO A 625 5.66 -9.98 22.57
N LEU A 626 4.88 -10.34 23.60
CA LEU A 626 3.50 -9.86 23.79
C LEU A 626 3.40 -8.33 23.92
N ASP A 627 4.49 -7.73 24.35
CA ASP A 627 4.62 -6.31 24.62
C ASP A 627 5.35 -5.54 23.49
N ARG A 628 5.58 -6.19 22.33
CA ARG A 628 6.28 -5.59 21.18
C ARG A 628 5.57 -4.34 20.65
N THR A 629 6.35 -3.31 20.33
CA THR A 629 5.88 -2.03 19.77
C THR A 629 6.29 -1.85 18.30
N CYS A 630 5.62 -0.96 17.58
CA CYS A 630 5.97 -0.59 16.21
C CYS A 630 7.40 -0.03 16.07
N GLU A 631 7.94 0.61 17.11
CA GLU A 631 9.29 1.17 17.13
C GLU A 631 10.35 0.06 17.01
N GLN A 632 10.13 -1.07 17.69
CA GLN A 632 11.00 -2.25 17.63
C GLN A 632 10.97 -2.96 16.27
N MET A 633 9.95 -2.73 15.45
CA MET A 633 9.83 -3.31 14.11
C MET A 633 10.62 -2.54 13.03
N THR A 634 11.27 -1.41 13.35
CA THR A 634 12.04 -0.59 12.38
C THR A 634 11.23 -0.13 11.15
N ILE A 635 9.93 0.12 11.34
CA ILE A 635 9.04 0.64 10.28
C ILE A 635 9.49 2.03 9.77
N ARG A 636 9.13 2.38 8.54
CA ARG A 636 9.40 3.72 8.01
C ARG A 636 8.52 4.79 8.68
N TRP A 637 9.01 6.03 8.73
CA TRP A 637 8.29 7.18 9.30
C TRP A 637 6.96 7.50 8.61
N ASP A 638 6.78 7.12 7.32
CA ASP A 638 5.55 7.33 6.54
C ASP A 638 4.49 6.23 6.75
N VAL A 639 4.71 5.34 7.72
CA VAL A 639 3.76 4.33 8.20
C VAL A 639 2.94 4.87 9.38
N LEU A 640 1.71 4.39 9.52
CA LEU A 640 0.93 4.51 10.77
C LEU A 640 1.09 3.21 11.57
N CYS A 641 1.33 3.35 12.88
CA CYS A 641 1.39 2.20 13.77
C CYS A 641 -0.02 1.61 13.96
N LEU A 642 -0.14 0.29 13.85
CA LEU A 642 -1.38 -0.47 14.07
C LEU A 642 -1.84 -0.40 15.53
N CYS A 643 -0.90 -0.17 16.46
CA CYS A 643 -1.16 -0.10 17.89
C CYS A 643 -1.68 1.29 18.31
N GLU A 644 -2.87 1.31 18.90
CA GLU A 644 -3.49 2.49 19.51
C GLU A 644 -2.62 3.08 20.63
N GLY A 645 -2.65 4.40 20.78
CA GLY A 645 -1.97 5.13 21.87
C GLY A 645 -0.46 5.32 21.72
N VAL A 646 0.20 4.70 20.73
CA VAL A 646 1.64 4.88 20.47
C VAL A 646 1.93 6.28 19.90
N ASP A 647 1.13 6.75 18.95
CA ASP A 647 1.21 8.12 18.44
C ASP A 647 0.54 9.11 19.41
N THR A 648 1.30 10.02 20.03
CA THR A 648 0.69 11.09 20.83
C THR A 648 0.01 12.12 19.90
N SER A 649 -1.31 11.99 19.77
CA SER A 649 -2.15 12.90 18.98
C SER A 649 -2.06 14.34 19.51
N VAL A 650 -1.96 15.30 18.60
CA VAL A 650 -1.88 16.74 18.92
C VAL A 650 -3.01 17.46 18.20
N ALA A 651 -3.67 18.41 18.90
CA ALA A 651 -4.73 19.19 18.30
C ALA A 651 -4.24 19.95 17.04
N ASN A 652 -4.94 19.77 15.92
CA ASN A 652 -4.52 20.28 14.60
C ASN A 652 -4.46 21.83 14.53
N ASP A 653 -5.15 22.51 15.44
CA ASP A 653 -5.21 23.97 15.60
C ASP A 653 -4.16 24.53 16.59
N SER A 654 -3.45 23.66 17.33
CA SER A 654 -2.43 24.05 18.30
C SER A 654 -1.28 24.86 17.67
N GLU A 655 -0.70 25.77 18.47
CA GLU A 655 0.33 26.71 18.04
C GLU A 655 1.49 26.03 17.29
N ILE A 656 2.03 24.96 17.87
CA ILE A 656 3.21 24.26 17.32
C ILE A 656 2.91 23.60 15.97
N VAL A 657 1.71 23.07 15.78
CA VAL A 657 1.25 22.47 14.52
C VAL A 657 1.03 23.55 13.47
N GLN A 658 0.40 24.66 13.85
CA GLN A 658 0.12 25.77 12.94
C GLN A 658 1.39 26.51 12.49
N TRP A 659 2.38 26.67 13.37
CA TRP A 659 3.71 27.19 13.06
C TRP A 659 4.49 26.25 12.13
N ALA A 660 4.57 24.95 12.48
CA ALA A 660 5.22 23.94 11.63
C ALA A 660 4.59 23.85 10.23
N ALA A 661 3.28 24.00 10.11
CA ALA A 661 2.56 23.97 8.84
C ALA A 661 2.74 25.24 7.98
N GLU A 662 3.00 26.40 8.57
CA GLU A 662 3.41 27.60 7.82
C GLU A 662 4.81 27.40 7.21
N PHE A 663 5.74 26.81 7.96
CA PHE A 663 7.06 26.43 7.45
C PHE A 663 6.94 25.40 6.32
N ALA A 664 6.22 24.30 6.55
CA ALA A 664 6.03 23.22 5.57
C ALA A 664 5.43 23.72 4.23
N LEU A 665 4.41 24.59 4.28
CA LEU A 665 3.86 25.23 3.09
C LEU A 665 4.89 26.13 2.38
N GLY A 666 5.68 26.89 3.16
CA GLY A 666 6.74 27.76 2.67
C GLY A 666 7.82 26.99 1.92
N THR A 667 8.37 25.94 2.55
CA THR A 667 9.41 25.07 1.97
C THR A 667 8.91 24.29 0.76
N LEU A 668 7.67 23.78 0.77
CA LEU A 668 7.05 23.13 -0.41
C LEU A 668 7.01 24.09 -1.61
N ASN A 669 6.54 25.33 -1.39
CA ASN A 669 6.44 26.34 -2.43
C ASN A 669 7.81 26.79 -2.95
N ASN A 670 8.77 27.05 -2.06
CA ASN A 670 10.15 27.38 -2.44
C ASN A 670 10.77 26.27 -3.30
N ARG A 671 10.63 24.99 -2.90
CA ARG A 671 11.20 23.85 -3.62
C ARG A 671 10.66 23.70 -5.05
N ILE A 672 9.38 24.01 -5.29
CA ILE A 672 8.78 24.03 -6.65
C ILE A 672 9.40 25.14 -7.51
N GLN A 673 9.52 26.35 -6.96
CA GLN A 673 10.15 27.50 -7.61
C GLN A 673 11.64 27.24 -7.91
N GLU A 674 12.38 26.66 -6.96
CA GLU A 674 13.79 26.33 -7.08
C GLU A 674 14.06 25.27 -8.16
N GLN A 675 13.27 24.19 -8.20
CA GLN A 675 13.36 23.17 -9.24
C GLN A 675 13.13 23.76 -10.64
N TYR A 676 12.04 24.53 -10.81
CA TYR A 676 11.73 25.19 -12.08
C TYR A 676 12.82 26.16 -12.52
N THR A 677 13.28 27.02 -11.61
CA THR A 677 14.31 28.03 -11.93
C THR A 677 15.66 27.38 -12.26
N THR A 678 16.01 26.30 -11.57
CA THR A 678 17.27 25.57 -11.82
C THR A 678 17.24 24.93 -13.21
N ALA A 679 16.14 24.27 -13.57
CA ALA A 679 15.96 23.64 -14.88
C ALA A 679 15.97 24.66 -16.04
N LEU A 680 15.39 25.85 -15.85
CA LEU A 680 15.48 26.96 -16.81
C LEU A 680 16.93 27.45 -16.99
N ARG A 681 17.72 27.52 -15.91
CA ARG A 681 19.12 27.98 -15.93
C ARG A 681 20.09 26.98 -16.55
N SER A 682 19.82 25.67 -16.44
CA SER A 682 20.64 24.63 -17.07
C SER A 682 20.46 24.51 -18.59
N LYS A 683 19.50 25.23 -19.19
CA LYS A 683 19.27 25.22 -20.64
C LYS A 683 20.01 26.36 -21.35
N PRO A 684 20.74 26.10 -22.44
CA PRO A 684 21.25 27.14 -23.33
C PRO A 684 20.13 28.10 -23.76
N GLY A 685 20.27 29.39 -23.48
CA GLY A 685 19.24 30.41 -23.77
C GLY A 685 17.95 30.33 -22.93
N GLY A 686 17.80 29.37 -22.01
CA GLY A 686 16.57 29.19 -21.22
C GLY A 686 16.24 30.36 -20.30
N ALA A 687 17.27 30.98 -19.71
CA ALA A 687 17.12 32.23 -18.96
C ALA A 687 16.84 33.44 -19.88
N LEU A 688 17.42 33.49 -21.08
CA LEU A 688 17.22 34.62 -22.01
C LEU A 688 15.80 34.66 -22.59
N THR A 689 15.15 33.50 -22.70
CA THR A 689 13.81 33.33 -23.26
C THR A 689 12.68 33.30 -22.21
N SER A 690 12.96 32.99 -20.95
CA SER A 690 11.93 32.98 -19.89
C SER A 690 11.66 34.37 -19.31
N GLY A 691 10.43 34.87 -19.54
CA GLY A 691 9.95 36.10 -18.93
C GLY A 691 9.52 35.99 -17.45
N PHE A 692 9.63 34.83 -16.80
CA PHE A 692 9.14 34.62 -15.42
C PHE A 692 9.83 33.42 -14.76
N TYR A 693 10.57 33.66 -13.68
CA TYR A 693 11.36 32.61 -13.01
C TYR A 693 10.63 31.93 -11.86
N GLY A 694 9.71 32.61 -11.17
CA GLY A 694 9.12 32.11 -9.92
C GLY A 694 8.42 30.75 -10.02
N TYR A 695 7.53 30.56 -10.99
CA TYR A 695 6.72 29.34 -11.09
C TYR A 695 6.37 29.03 -12.55
N GLY A 696 6.36 27.74 -12.88
CA GLY A 696 6.10 27.22 -14.21
C GLY A 696 4.61 27.15 -14.57
N ALA A 697 4.19 26.00 -15.11
CA ALA A 697 2.80 25.53 -15.10
C ALA A 697 2.42 24.93 -13.73
N CYS A 698 3.39 24.36 -13.01
CA CYS A 698 3.27 23.93 -11.62
C CYS A 698 3.01 25.14 -10.71
N GLN A 699 1.84 25.16 -10.09
CA GLN A 699 1.34 26.30 -9.36
C GLN A 699 1.83 26.34 -7.92
N ARG A 700 1.88 27.56 -7.37
CA ARG A 700 2.00 27.80 -5.94
C ARG A 700 0.78 27.26 -5.18
N TYR A 701 1.02 26.61 -4.05
CA TYR A 701 0.00 26.12 -3.12
C TYR A 701 -0.37 27.14 -2.04
N THR A 702 -1.63 27.07 -1.59
CA THR A 702 -2.14 27.73 -0.39
C THR A 702 -2.79 26.72 0.56
N ARG A 703 -2.61 26.86 1.87
CA ARG A 703 -3.12 25.89 2.87
C ARG A 703 -4.63 26.07 3.07
N THR A 704 -5.38 24.99 2.94
CA THR A 704 -6.82 24.93 3.24
C THR A 704 -7.10 24.34 4.64
N GLY A 705 -6.22 23.46 5.14
CA GLY A 705 -6.36 22.85 6.46
C GLY A 705 -5.14 22.04 6.91
N ILE A 706 -5.25 21.44 8.09
CA ILE A 706 -4.28 20.49 8.66
C ILE A 706 -5.11 19.35 9.30
N THR A 707 -4.63 18.11 9.19
CA THR A 707 -5.20 16.97 9.92
C THR A 707 -4.09 16.01 10.37
N ARG A 708 -4.45 15.04 11.24
CA ARG A 708 -3.58 13.95 11.71
C ARG A 708 -2.24 14.41 12.27
N ALA A 709 -2.23 15.51 13.02
CA ALA A 709 -1.04 15.96 13.73
C ALA A 709 -0.70 15.01 14.91
N ARG A 710 0.51 14.46 14.90
CA ARG A 710 1.06 13.56 15.93
C ARG A 710 2.46 14.00 16.34
N ARG A 711 2.80 13.90 17.63
CA ARG A 711 4.13 14.18 18.18
C ARG A 711 4.84 12.89 18.53
N LEU A 712 6.14 12.85 18.22
CA LEU A 712 7.10 11.84 18.66
C LEU A 712 8.23 12.56 19.39
N ILE A 713 8.65 12.06 20.55
CA ILE A 713 9.75 12.65 21.33
C ILE A 713 11.03 11.88 20.99
N ALA A 714 12.08 12.58 20.53
CA ALA A 714 13.28 11.94 19.99
C ALA A 714 14.55 12.60 20.55
N GLY A 715 14.93 12.21 21.78
CA GLY A 715 16.14 12.73 22.45
C GLY A 715 16.00 14.21 22.80
N SER A 716 16.86 15.07 22.21
CA SER A 716 16.84 16.53 22.42
C SER A 716 15.77 17.26 21.62
N ASP A 717 15.16 16.60 20.65
CA ASP A 717 14.33 17.22 19.62
C ASP A 717 12.89 16.67 19.69
N GLN A 718 11.92 17.53 19.37
CA GLN A 718 10.56 17.11 19.09
C GLN A 718 10.42 16.84 17.60
N LYS A 719 9.88 15.67 17.27
CA LYS A 719 9.37 15.37 15.94
C LYS A 719 7.87 15.62 15.90
N LEU A 720 7.40 16.24 14.83
CA LEU A 720 5.99 16.43 14.54
C LEU A 720 5.70 15.91 13.13
N ILE A 721 4.67 15.06 13.01
CA ILE A 721 4.16 14.58 11.73
C ILE A 721 2.73 15.09 11.57
N PHE A 722 2.35 15.56 10.38
CA PHE A 722 0.99 16.02 10.08
C PHE A 722 0.67 15.97 8.59
N SER A 723 -0.62 15.85 8.26
CA SER A 723 -1.15 16.00 6.90
C SER A 723 -1.55 17.46 6.64
N LEU A 724 -0.95 18.08 5.64
CA LEU A 724 -1.28 19.41 5.15
C LEU A 724 -2.28 19.29 3.99
N LEU A 725 -3.45 19.95 4.13
CA LEU A 725 -4.40 20.11 3.03
C LEU A 725 -4.07 21.42 2.31
N VAL A 726 -3.85 21.36 1.01
CA VAL A 726 -3.47 22.52 0.18
C VAL A 726 -4.31 22.61 -1.09
N LYS A 727 -4.37 23.81 -1.68
CA LYS A 727 -5.03 24.08 -2.95
C LYS A 727 -4.06 24.82 -3.89
N PRO A 728 -3.93 24.42 -5.17
CA PRO A 728 -3.26 25.22 -6.20
C PRO A 728 -3.93 26.58 -6.40
N PHE A 729 -3.14 27.61 -6.69
CA PHE A 729 -3.53 29.02 -6.74
C PHE A 729 -4.86 29.33 -7.43
N ASN A 730 -5.18 28.65 -8.54
CA ASN A 730 -6.38 28.91 -9.35
C ASN A 730 -7.35 27.72 -9.51
N THR A 731 -7.06 26.52 -8.99
CA THR A 731 -7.97 25.36 -9.11
C THR A 731 -8.96 25.29 -7.94
N LYS A 732 -9.91 24.35 -7.97
CA LYS A 732 -10.74 23.98 -6.79
C LYS A 732 -10.28 22.68 -6.12
N THR A 733 -9.29 21.99 -6.67
CA THR A 733 -8.83 20.69 -6.16
C THR A 733 -8.02 20.88 -4.88
N VAL A 734 -8.38 20.12 -3.84
CA VAL A 734 -7.54 19.97 -2.65
C VAL A 734 -6.56 18.82 -2.90
N GLU A 735 -5.30 19.06 -2.58
CA GLU A 735 -4.20 18.10 -2.63
C GLU A 735 -3.67 17.89 -1.21
N ILE A 736 -3.11 16.71 -0.93
CA ILE A 736 -2.69 16.31 0.43
C ILE A 736 -1.22 15.92 0.41
N PHE A 737 -0.46 16.50 1.34
CA PHE A 737 0.95 16.22 1.58
C PHE A 737 1.17 15.93 3.07
N ASP A 738 1.84 14.84 3.38
CA ASP A 738 2.26 14.52 4.73
C ASP A 738 3.71 14.98 4.94
N PHE A 739 3.98 15.56 6.12
CA PHE A 739 5.25 16.16 6.49
C PHE A 739 5.77 15.54 7.79
N GLU A 740 7.09 15.34 7.88
CA GLU A 740 7.80 15.15 9.15
C GLU A 740 8.77 16.33 9.34
N VAL A 741 8.70 16.97 10.51
CA VAL A 741 9.63 18.04 10.90
C VAL A 741 10.25 17.78 12.27
N SER A 742 11.54 18.10 12.42
CA SER A 742 12.24 18.17 13.71
C SER A 742 12.45 19.62 14.14
N PHE A 743 12.32 19.89 15.44
CA PHE A 743 12.78 21.14 16.07
C PHE A 743 13.23 20.88 17.52
N PRO A 744 14.15 21.69 18.08
CA PRO A 744 14.66 21.48 19.44
C PRO A 744 13.57 21.52 20.52
N MET A 745 13.74 20.73 21.59
CA MET A 745 12.90 20.83 22.79
C MET A 745 13.16 22.14 23.57
N LYS A 746 14.41 22.61 23.61
CA LYS A 746 14.79 23.85 24.31
C LYS A 746 14.28 25.08 23.57
N GLU A 747 13.48 25.89 24.26
CA GLU A 747 13.05 27.18 23.73
C GLU A 747 14.26 28.12 23.52
N ASN A 748 14.14 29.05 22.57
CA ASN A 748 15.22 29.93 22.10
C ASN A 748 16.34 29.26 21.28
N VAL A 749 16.34 27.93 21.10
CA VAL A 749 17.18 27.28 20.07
C VAL A 749 16.44 27.33 18.73
N ASN A 750 17.00 28.07 17.77
CA ASN A 750 16.34 28.37 16.49
C ASN A 750 16.55 27.27 15.44
N GLY A 751 15.58 27.15 14.54
CA GLY A 751 15.59 26.23 13.41
C GLY A 751 14.52 25.15 13.53
N ILE A 752 13.83 24.92 12.42
CA ILE A 752 13.04 23.70 12.17
C ILE A 752 13.63 23.04 10.92
N THR A 753 13.70 21.71 10.92
CA THR A 753 14.21 20.93 9.80
C THR A 753 13.07 20.13 9.19
N LEU A 754 12.92 20.24 7.86
CA LEU A 754 12.06 19.35 7.08
C LEU A 754 12.78 18.01 6.94
N ASN A 755 12.39 17.03 7.74
CA ASN A 755 12.97 15.68 7.69
C ASN A 755 12.47 14.97 6.42
N ASN A 756 11.14 14.98 6.21
CA ASN A 756 10.50 14.31 5.09
C ASN A 756 9.23 15.03 4.59
N LEU A 757 8.93 14.82 3.30
CA LEU A 757 7.75 15.34 2.60
C LEU A 757 7.27 14.26 1.61
N VAL A 758 6.01 13.84 1.73
CA VAL A 758 5.39 12.86 0.82
C VAL A 758 4.03 13.36 0.37
N ARG A 759 3.76 13.32 -0.93
CA ARG A 759 2.40 13.54 -1.44
C ARG A 759 1.56 12.28 -1.33
N ILE A 760 0.28 12.49 -0.99
CA ILE A 760 -0.72 11.43 -0.86
C ILE A 760 -1.75 11.51 -2.00
N SER A 761 -2.24 12.71 -2.34
CA SER A 761 -3.22 12.85 -3.42
C SER A 761 -2.62 12.46 -4.77
N GLN A 762 -3.35 11.66 -5.57
CA GLN A 762 -2.87 11.13 -6.85
C GLN A 762 -2.31 12.23 -7.76
N PHE A 763 -1.05 12.11 -8.19
CA PHE A 763 -0.36 13.14 -8.97
C PHE A 763 -0.20 12.81 -10.46
N ASN A 764 -0.42 11.56 -10.89
CA ASN A 764 -0.23 11.10 -12.27
C ASN A 764 -1.02 11.96 -13.31
N LYS A 765 -2.17 12.52 -12.89
CA LYS A 765 -2.96 13.50 -13.65
C LYS A 765 -2.18 14.75 -14.10
N TYR A 766 -1.11 15.11 -13.39
CA TYR A 766 -0.29 16.30 -13.64
C TYR A 766 0.99 16.02 -14.44
N GLU A 767 1.39 14.76 -14.66
CA GLU A 767 2.62 14.42 -15.42
C GLU A 767 2.66 15.06 -16.82
N LYS A 768 1.49 15.21 -17.48
CA LYS A 768 1.36 15.82 -18.81
C LYS A 768 1.55 17.35 -18.85
N CYS A 769 1.51 18.01 -17.70
CA CYS A 769 1.66 19.47 -17.57
C CYS A 769 2.73 19.90 -16.55
N THR A 770 3.47 18.93 -15.98
CA THR A 770 4.58 19.21 -15.06
C THR A 770 5.71 19.88 -15.82
N ASP A 771 6.27 20.95 -15.25
CA ASP A 771 7.43 21.62 -15.84
C ASP A 771 8.66 20.72 -15.85
N GLU A 772 9.47 20.86 -16.89
CA GLU A 772 10.72 20.12 -17.01
C GLU A 772 11.65 20.42 -15.83
N GLY A 773 12.12 19.37 -15.16
CA GLY A 773 12.97 19.45 -13.96
C GLY A 773 12.23 19.65 -12.63
N VAL A 774 10.90 19.87 -12.63
CA VAL A 774 10.08 19.81 -11.41
C VAL A 774 9.64 18.37 -11.16
N ASP A 775 9.68 17.92 -9.90
CA ASP A 775 9.17 16.60 -9.52
C ASP A 775 7.63 16.57 -9.68
N PRO A 776 7.05 15.65 -10.50
CA PRO A 776 5.60 15.52 -10.65
C PRO A 776 4.86 15.31 -9.32
N LYS A 777 5.52 14.74 -8.31
CA LYS A 777 4.96 14.60 -6.96
C LYS A 777 4.71 15.95 -6.30
N LEU A 778 5.48 16.98 -6.60
CA LEU A 778 5.25 18.34 -6.09
C LEU A 778 4.30 19.15 -6.96
N CYS A 779 4.11 18.79 -8.24
CA CYS A 779 3.40 19.63 -9.19
C CYS A 779 1.86 19.52 -9.13
N ALA A 780 1.18 20.65 -9.30
CA ALA A 780 -0.21 20.71 -9.76
C ALA A 780 -0.37 21.83 -10.79
N CYS A 781 -0.97 21.51 -11.93
CA CYS A 781 -1.01 22.31 -13.15
C CYS A 781 -2.33 22.06 -13.92
N HIS A 782 -2.64 22.84 -14.96
CA HIS A 782 -3.77 22.51 -15.85
C HIS A 782 -3.30 21.54 -16.94
N ALA A 783 -4.02 20.42 -17.09
CA ALA A 783 -3.74 19.44 -18.14
C ALA A 783 -3.93 20.06 -19.55
N ASP A 784 -4.92 20.95 -19.70
CA ASP A 784 -5.15 21.71 -20.92
C ASP A 784 -4.15 22.88 -21.02
N GLN A 785 -3.13 22.71 -21.85
CA GLN A 785 -1.97 23.61 -21.93
C GLN A 785 -2.32 25.08 -22.26
N ARG A 786 -3.52 25.35 -22.80
CA ARG A 786 -3.98 26.67 -23.23
C ARG A 786 -4.03 27.74 -22.12
N ASN A 787 -4.07 27.35 -20.84
CA ASN A 787 -4.25 28.27 -19.70
C ASN A 787 -3.08 28.32 -18.68
N ASN A 788 -1.98 27.60 -18.90
CA ASN A 788 -0.99 27.35 -17.84
C ASN A 788 -0.20 28.58 -17.34
N THR A 789 -0.29 29.75 -18.00
CA THR A 789 0.48 30.95 -17.64
C THR A 789 -0.35 32.19 -17.29
N LEU A 790 -1.65 32.25 -17.62
CA LEU A 790 -2.46 33.49 -17.44
C LEU A 790 -2.48 34.00 -15.98
N TRP A 791 -2.48 33.08 -15.02
CA TRP A 791 -2.49 33.39 -13.59
C TRP A 791 -1.23 34.13 -13.11
N ARG A 792 -0.13 34.11 -13.87
CA ARG A 792 1.10 34.86 -13.57
C ARG A 792 0.87 36.37 -13.61
N ASN A 793 -0.03 36.86 -14.46
CA ASN A 793 -0.34 38.28 -14.58
C ASN A 793 -0.97 38.84 -13.29
N GLU A 794 -1.80 38.04 -12.64
CA GLU A 794 -2.41 38.39 -11.35
C GLU A 794 -1.56 37.96 -10.15
N PHE A 795 -0.51 37.16 -10.34
CA PHE A 795 0.19 36.45 -9.26
C PHE A 795 0.69 37.39 -8.16
N TYR A 796 1.37 38.48 -8.51
CA TYR A 796 1.87 39.44 -7.51
C TYR A 796 0.74 40.17 -6.79
N LEU A 797 -0.27 40.64 -7.53
CA LEU A 797 -1.44 41.32 -6.96
C LEU A 797 -2.19 40.40 -6.00
N LYS A 798 -2.42 39.15 -6.39
CA LYS A 798 -3.07 38.13 -5.55
C LYS A 798 -2.16 37.75 -4.38
N THR A 799 -0.89 37.39 -4.55
CA THR A 799 0.00 37.08 -3.41
C THR A 799 0.11 38.23 -2.39
N ALA A 800 0.08 39.49 -2.86
CA ALA A 800 0.15 40.69 -2.03
C ALA A 800 -1.21 41.13 -1.40
N SER A 801 -2.33 40.49 -1.76
CA SER A 801 -3.67 40.78 -1.22
C SER A 801 -4.38 39.56 -0.63
N GLN A 802 -3.92 38.34 -0.95
CA GLN A 802 -4.56 37.08 -0.61
C GLN A 802 -4.53 36.83 0.88
N GLU A 803 -5.73 36.73 1.43
CA GLU A 803 -5.94 36.27 2.79
C GLU A 803 -5.56 34.79 2.90
N ASN A 804 -4.52 34.50 3.68
CA ASN A 804 -4.28 33.17 4.21
C ASN A 804 -4.95 33.14 5.59
N PHE A 805 -5.82 32.17 5.88
CA PHE A 805 -6.54 32.05 7.16
C PHE A 805 -7.45 33.25 7.53
N LYS A 806 -8.02 33.94 6.53
CA LYS A 806 -8.82 35.18 6.68
C LYS A 806 -8.00 36.38 7.22
N LEU A 807 -6.68 36.36 7.05
CA LEU A 807 -5.76 37.37 7.57
C LEU A 807 -5.18 38.22 6.44
N LYS A 808 -5.38 39.53 6.52
CA LYS A 808 -4.90 40.49 5.51
C LYS A 808 -3.37 40.68 5.63
N PRO A 809 -2.61 40.58 4.52
CA PRO A 809 -1.15 40.73 4.55
C PRO A 809 -0.72 42.19 4.84
N ARG A 810 0.31 42.35 5.69
CA ARG A 810 1.03 43.64 5.86
C ARG A 810 2.24 43.66 4.94
N ARG A 811 2.42 44.77 4.22
CA ARG A 811 3.48 44.96 3.21
C ARG A 811 4.51 45.99 3.70
N GLN A 812 5.80 45.62 3.66
CA GLN A 812 6.93 46.52 3.88
C GLN A 812 7.75 46.56 2.59
N ILE A 813 7.79 47.72 1.93
CA ILE A 813 8.60 47.90 0.71
C ILE A 813 10.03 48.25 1.14
N LEU A 814 11.02 47.54 0.57
CA LEU A 814 12.45 47.77 0.84
C LEU A 814 13.15 48.45 -0.35
N ASP A 815 12.71 48.16 -1.57
CA ASP A 815 13.13 48.85 -2.80
C ASP A 815 11.91 49.07 -3.69
N ARG A 816 11.69 50.31 -4.17
CA ARG A 816 10.51 50.67 -4.97
C ARG A 816 10.84 50.60 -6.47
N PRO A 817 10.05 49.90 -7.31
CA PRO A 817 8.89 49.06 -7.00
C PRO A 817 9.23 47.58 -6.71
N CYS A 818 10.51 47.20 -6.75
CA CYS A 818 10.93 45.82 -6.93
C CYS A 818 10.77 44.89 -5.72
N LEU A 819 11.23 45.29 -4.52
CA LEU A 819 11.40 44.39 -3.38
C LEU A 819 10.42 44.73 -2.26
N THR A 820 9.49 43.81 -1.98
CA THR A 820 8.50 43.93 -0.91
C THR A 820 8.55 42.70 0.00
N ILE A 821 8.66 42.92 1.31
CA ILE A 821 8.39 41.90 2.33
C ILE A 821 6.89 41.87 2.62
N ILE A 822 6.31 40.68 2.53
CA ILE A 822 4.95 40.38 3.00
C ILE A 822 5.07 39.72 4.37
N SER A 823 4.30 40.20 5.33
CA SER A 823 4.12 39.54 6.64
C SER A 823 2.64 39.23 6.89
N ARG A 824 2.36 38.05 7.42
CA ARG A 824 1.02 37.62 7.86
C ARG A 824 1.09 37.25 9.34
N VAL A 825 0.13 37.72 10.13
CA VAL A 825 0.09 37.55 11.59
C VAL A 825 -1.21 36.85 11.97
N ARG A 826 -1.11 35.69 12.61
CA ARG A 826 -2.25 34.90 13.10
C ARG A 826 -2.27 34.88 14.62
N SER A 827 -3.31 35.46 15.21
CA SER A 827 -3.62 35.29 16.63
C SER A 827 -4.25 33.92 16.88
N LEU A 828 -3.99 33.33 18.06
CA LEU A 828 -4.66 32.11 18.53
C LEU A 828 -5.34 32.40 19.88
N GLY A 829 -6.69 32.48 19.87
CA GLY A 829 -7.51 32.80 21.04
C GLY A 829 -8.94 33.22 20.65
N ALA A 830 -9.91 32.99 21.53
CA ALA A 830 -11.34 33.19 21.25
C ALA A 830 -11.93 34.56 21.66
N LYS A 831 -11.16 35.38 22.39
CA LYS A 831 -11.49 36.77 22.78
C LYS A 831 -10.23 37.64 22.67
N ALA A 832 -10.36 38.96 22.84
CA ALA A 832 -9.40 39.98 22.42
C ALA A 832 -8.02 40.01 23.13
N ASP A 833 -7.69 39.05 23.99
CA ASP A 833 -6.38 38.93 24.63
C ASP A 833 -5.31 38.39 23.65
N TRP A 834 -4.28 39.18 23.35
CA TRP A 834 -3.22 38.85 22.37
C TRP A 834 -2.17 37.84 22.84
N ARG A 835 -2.58 36.72 23.48
CA ARG A 835 -1.68 35.83 24.24
C ARG A 835 -0.68 35.02 23.39
N ILE A 836 -1.02 34.72 22.13
CA ILE A 836 -0.23 33.91 21.19
C ILE A 836 -0.36 34.48 19.76
N ALA A 837 0.75 34.65 19.05
CA ALA A 837 0.75 35.10 17.66
C ALA A 837 1.84 34.43 16.79
N ILE A 838 1.42 33.74 15.73
CA ILE A 838 2.30 33.21 14.67
C ILE A 838 2.52 34.31 13.62
N LYS A 839 3.77 34.52 13.19
CA LYS A 839 4.14 35.44 12.11
C LYS A 839 4.91 34.73 10.99
N THR A 840 4.37 34.75 9.78
CA THR A 840 5.05 34.25 8.57
C THR A 840 5.52 35.43 7.70
N TYR A 841 6.75 35.34 7.20
CA TYR A 841 7.40 36.35 6.36
C TYR A 841 7.82 35.78 5.01
N GLU A 842 7.54 36.52 3.93
CA GLU A 842 7.91 36.19 2.56
C GLU A 842 8.50 37.42 1.85
N ALA A 843 9.45 37.23 0.94
CA ALA A 843 9.91 38.27 0.04
C ALA A 843 9.29 38.11 -1.35
N VAL A 844 8.94 39.23 -1.96
CA VAL A 844 8.52 39.35 -3.36
C VAL A 844 9.54 40.20 -4.10
N ASN A 845 10.11 39.65 -5.17
CA ASN A 845 10.86 40.41 -6.16
C ASN A 845 10.03 40.50 -7.44
N ALA A 846 9.44 41.66 -7.71
CA ALA A 846 8.57 41.88 -8.86
C ALA A 846 9.33 42.22 -10.17
N CYS A 847 10.58 42.65 -10.07
CA CYS A 847 11.34 43.17 -11.21
C CYS A 847 11.91 42.03 -12.10
N PRO A 848 12.03 42.26 -13.43
CA PRO A 848 12.43 41.24 -14.41
C PRO A 848 13.95 41.00 -14.53
N ASP A 849 14.75 41.91 -14.00
CA ASP A 849 16.17 42.11 -14.33
C ASP A 849 17.09 42.34 -13.12
N ALA A 850 16.53 42.42 -11.92
CA ALA A 850 17.25 42.66 -10.66
C ALA A 850 17.24 41.41 -9.76
N MET A 851 18.41 41.08 -9.19
CA MET A 851 18.56 40.16 -8.06
C MET A 851 18.67 40.92 -6.73
N TYR A 852 18.32 40.27 -5.63
CA TYR A 852 18.59 40.76 -4.28
C TYR A 852 19.20 39.65 -3.41
N LYS A 853 20.36 39.91 -2.81
CA LYS A 853 20.87 39.10 -1.69
C LYS A 853 20.33 39.71 -0.40
N LEU A 854 19.33 39.08 0.20
CA LEU A 854 18.61 39.53 1.39
C LEU A 854 19.21 38.89 2.64
N THR A 855 19.90 39.68 3.46
CA THR A 855 20.39 39.27 4.78
C THR A 855 19.31 39.55 5.83
N ILE A 856 19.00 38.53 6.64
CA ILE A 856 17.97 38.60 7.68
C ILE A 856 18.65 38.64 9.06
N GLY A 857 18.33 39.66 9.86
CA GLY A 857 18.70 39.76 11.26
C GLY A 857 17.47 39.68 12.18
N PHE A 858 17.70 39.51 13.47
CA PHE A 858 16.68 39.60 14.52
C PHE A 858 17.29 40.17 15.80
N LYS A 859 16.47 40.79 16.66
CA LYS A 859 16.83 41.03 18.06
C LYS A 859 16.36 39.83 18.88
N THR A 860 17.21 39.34 19.79
CA THR A 860 16.88 38.22 20.67
C THR A 860 15.68 38.57 21.55
N THR A 861 14.69 37.67 21.60
CA THR A 861 13.52 37.79 22.48
C THR A 861 13.28 36.43 23.13
N GLN A 862 13.12 36.41 24.44
CA GLN A 862 12.83 35.18 25.18
C GLN A 862 11.49 34.58 24.74
N ASN A 863 11.44 33.25 24.69
CA ASN A 863 10.26 32.42 24.45
C ASN A 863 9.67 32.60 23.03
N THR A 864 10.52 32.93 22.06
CA THR A 864 10.21 32.93 20.63
C THR A 864 10.81 31.67 19.98
N ARG A 865 10.02 30.94 19.19
CA ARG A 865 10.47 29.84 18.31
C ARG A 865 10.53 30.35 16.87
N ILE A 866 11.66 30.21 16.18
CA ILE A 866 11.84 30.68 14.80
C ILE A 866 12.27 29.51 13.91
N SER A 867 11.65 29.40 12.72
CA SER A 867 11.93 28.32 11.76
C SER A 867 13.35 28.36 11.17
N LEU A 868 13.99 29.52 11.19
CA LEU A 868 15.24 29.80 10.50
C LEU A 868 16.43 29.65 11.43
N LYS A 869 17.47 28.93 11.01
CA LYS A 869 18.79 28.98 11.66
C LYS A 869 19.47 30.30 11.26
N TYR A 870 20.25 30.91 12.16
CA TYR A 870 20.83 32.24 11.95
C TYR A 870 22.36 32.22 12.20
N PRO A 871 23.13 33.12 11.55
CA PRO A 871 22.71 34.12 10.57
C PRO A 871 22.43 33.51 9.18
N GLU A 872 21.53 34.11 8.42
CA GLU A 872 21.09 33.59 7.10
C GLU A 872 21.12 34.71 6.03
N SER A 873 21.31 34.35 4.75
CA SER A 873 21.15 35.27 3.62
C SER A 873 20.56 34.58 2.40
N VAL A 874 19.36 35.01 2.00
CA VAL A 874 18.56 34.41 0.93
C VAL A 874 18.76 35.18 -0.38
N THR A 875 19.00 34.47 -1.48
CA THR A 875 19.08 35.06 -2.82
C THR A 875 17.70 35.07 -3.48
N LEU A 876 17.22 36.25 -3.85
CA LEU A 876 15.95 36.48 -4.52
C LEU A 876 16.21 36.76 -6.00
N LEU A 877 15.74 35.86 -6.87
CA LEU A 877 15.87 35.97 -8.32
C LEU A 877 14.78 36.89 -8.90
N PRO A 878 14.88 37.35 -10.15
CA PRO A 878 13.86 38.20 -10.75
C PRO A 878 12.51 37.48 -10.82
N ARG A 879 11.41 38.21 -10.60
CA ARG A 879 10.04 37.66 -10.69
C ARG A 879 9.82 36.40 -9.82
N THR A 880 10.16 36.45 -8.53
CA THR A 880 9.94 35.34 -7.56
C THR A 880 9.10 35.74 -6.33
N VAL A 881 8.58 34.73 -5.63
CA VAL A 881 8.01 34.84 -4.28
C VAL A 881 8.64 33.76 -3.41
N THR A 882 9.41 34.17 -2.40
CA THR A 882 10.23 33.28 -1.57
C THR A 882 9.78 33.36 -0.11
N PHE A 883 9.37 32.24 0.47
CA PHE A 883 9.19 32.12 1.92
C PHE A 883 10.54 32.30 2.61
N LEU A 884 10.57 33.13 3.66
CA LEU A 884 11.80 33.42 4.42
C LEU A 884 11.82 32.66 5.75
N LEU A 885 10.78 32.85 6.56
CA LEU A 885 10.67 32.27 7.90
C LEU A 885 9.25 32.33 8.43
N THR A 886 8.98 31.53 9.45
CA THR A 886 7.84 31.69 10.35
C THR A 886 8.29 31.60 11.81
N ALA A 887 7.68 32.42 12.66
CA ALA A 887 8.01 32.53 14.08
C ALA A 887 6.74 32.48 14.93
N THR A 888 6.83 31.98 16.15
CA THR A 888 5.75 32.01 17.14
C THR A 888 6.28 32.35 18.53
N LYS A 889 5.44 32.92 19.39
CA LYS A 889 5.83 33.45 20.71
C LYS A 889 4.65 33.40 21.69
N HIS A 890 4.94 32.99 22.92
CA HIS A 890 4.01 33.09 24.05
C HIS A 890 4.15 34.44 24.80
N LYS A 891 3.00 35.01 25.23
CA LYS A 891 2.82 36.16 26.14
C LYS A 891 3.10 37.58 25.59
N ASN A 892 2.47 38.55 26.27
CA ASN A 892 2.34 39.97 25.90
C ASN A 892 3.62 40.81 26.12
N LEU A 893 4.71 40.51 25.40
CA LEU A 893 5.88 41.41 25.31
C LEU A 893 6.31 41.59 23.86
N GLU A 894 7.02 42.68 23.55
CA GLU A 894 7.27 43.18 22.19
C GLU A 894 7.43 42.09 21.11
N LEU A 895 6.66 42.27 20.03
CA LEU A 895 6.56 41.25 18.98
C LEU A 895 7.91 41.10 18.25
N PHE A 896 8.26 39.86 17.93
CA PHE A 896 9.34 39.55 17.00
C PHE A 896 9.22 40.39 15.71
N ILE A 897 10.24 41.19 15.41
CA ILE A 897 10.39 41.98 14.18
C ILE A 897 11.79 41.65 13.63
N PRO A 898 11.89 40.91 12.52
CA PRO A 898 13.16 40.68 11.84
C PRO A 898 13.61 41.97 11.13
N THR A 899 14.92 42.20 11.08
CA THR A 899 15.53 43.29 10.33
C THR A 899 16.00 42.78 8.98
N PHE A 900 15.70 43.51 7.91
CA PHE A 900 16.03 43.12 6.54
C PHE A 900 17.05 44.10 5.96
N LYS A 901 18.19 43.57 5.49
CA LYS A 901 19.19 44.32 4.71
C LYS A 901 19.33 43.62 3.35
N PHE A 902 19.52 44.36 2.27
CA PHE A 902 19.71 43.78 0.94
C PHE A 902 20.92 44.37 0.22
N LYS A 903 21.53 43.56 -0.66
CA LYS A 903 22.36 44.05 -1.77
C LYS A 903 21.62 43.74 -3.07
N LYS A 904 21.46 44.76 -3.92
CA LYS A 904 20.86 44.65 -5.27
C LYS A 904 21.98 44.42 -6.28
N SER A 905 21.76 43.53 -7.25
CA SER A 905 22.59 43.41 -8.45
C SER A 905 21.68 43.25 -9.66
N ARG A 906 22.24 43.39 -10.86
CA ARG A 906 21.55 42.96 -12.08
C ARG A 906 21.49 41.42 -12.13
N TRP A 907 20.67 40.90 -13.03
CA TRP A 907 20.56 39.47 -13.36
C TRP A 907 21.35 39.09 -14.63
N ARG A 908 21.88 40.07 -15.35
CA ARG A 908 22.59 39.91 -16.63
C ARG A 908 24.07 40.34 -16.56
N ASP A 909 24.52 40.70 -15.36
CA ASP A 909 25.89 40.95 -14.97
C ASP A 909 26.25 39.95 -13.86
#